data_AF-A0A5C7XBS0-F1
#
_entry.id   AF-A0A5C7XBS0-F1
#
_cell.length_a   1.000
_cell.length_b   1.000
_cell.length_c   1.000
_cell.angle_alpha   90.00
_cell.angle_beta   90.00
_cell.angle_gamma   90.00
#
_symmetry.space_group_name_H-M   'P 1'
#
loop_
_entity.id
_entity.type
_entity.pdbx_description
1 polymer ?
#
loop_
_entity_poly.entity_id
_entity_poly.type
_entity_poly.pdbx_seq_one_letter_code
_entity_poly.pdbx_strand_id
1 'polypeptide(L)'
;MRVGGLILLCWSAQVCAMTEISLSADSVFSDIFQLDKPHAVVNLHSKQQVKVYAERLQVGDAKLDQPNILLDISARPTALITSEQLQMPPYQVRHPKIFLDYGFLDHGAHTQRSQIRQPTLSFDAEVKALQDEVWGTFHLNCLVPAQAAAQTWRCEDGLYHDVRSHVPFNVRLTPTWKEQDKSGPAAKGVDIELAVHEAKFSDAAGLHAGDKLTGKVNLSAHEQDGGWRWQGVFQWQQGELFWQPFYFAEGSKRFEIRGFYREPYIDIEQATLALQGVGTLHSQSRIHLINKQFEFLKVDAKEVDFNGVYQAFIQPLIPHSAFGHLNVSGKADWSFEAKGLQPLKFHLNITDASVEDQLGKFGFSHFNADIPWDYDHPRQIAMGYQSGHILKIPLGATRWQAEVNRFSITAPRLQLPILDGGLDVQDVSAAWINQSMVWHVKMDLQPISMTSFSQALGWPTMRGQISGTIPLVTYANHELRMMGDMQFKLFNGMVGMSDLDIDDPLGAVPKLHANFTMREIDLGEITRTFNFGSISGKLEGDIKHLRLQNWKPVSMDASVRTADGPFEKKISQRAVENITALGGEGTAAALQRTFLRFFKEFGYEKIGLSCELRGDICKMGGVEPLPDGFVIVKGKGAPSVNVNGYTQYVSWKDVLGRMQRVTDSNSKIIID
;
A
#
# COMPACT_ATOMS: atom_id res chain seq x y z
N MET A 1 47.85 -30.22 55.65
CA MET A 1 49.20 -30.16 56.24
C MET A 1 49.77 -31.56 56.29
N ARG A 2 51.04 -31.73 55.89
CA ARG A 2 51.91 -32.73 56.52
C ARG A 2 52.00 -32.40 58.02
N VAL A 3 51.95 -33.43 58.85
CA VAL A 3 52.09 -33.31 60.30
C VAL A 3 53.55 -32.98 60.64
N GLY A 4 53.74 -31.99 61.51
CA GLY A 4 55.01 -31.68 62.18
C GLY A 4 54.67 -30.85 63.41
N GLY A 5 54.75 -31.47 64.58
CA GLY A 5 54.23 -30.92 65.83
C GLY A 5 55.14 -29.90 66.50
N LEU A 6 54.57 -29.18 67.47
CA LEU A 6 55.22 -28.87 68.74
C LEU A 6 54.14 -28.46 69.76
N ILE A 7 54.14 -29.13 70.91
CA ILE A 7 53.37 -28.79 72.11
C ILE A 7 54.20 -27.81 72.93
N LEU A 8 53.60 -26.72 73.45
CA LEU A 8 53.97 -26.10 74.73
C LEU A 8 52.90 -25.10 75.21
N LEU A 9 52.13 -25.57 76.19
CA LEU A 9 51.65 -24.94 77.44
C LEU A 9 51.36 -23.42 77.53
N CYS A 10 50.13 -23.18 78.00
CA CYS A 10 49.71 -22.25 79.07
C CYS A 10 48.89 -20.97 78.72
N TRP A 11 47.61 -21.06 79.12
CA TRP A 11 46.83 -20.11 79.93
C TRP A 11 45.95 -19.04 79.22
N SER A 12 44.69 -19.03 79.67
CA SER A 12 43.58 -18.10 79.39
C SER A 12 42.96 -18.13 77.99
N ALA A 13 42.07 -19.10 77.74
CA ALA A 13 41.12 -18.97 76.64
C ALA A 13 39.90 -18.19 77.15
N GLN A 14 39.78 -16.96 76.67
CA GLN A 14 38.51 -16.26 76.58
C GLN A 14 37.46 -17.23 76.01
N VAL A 15 36.23 -17.18 76.52
CA VAL A 15 35.11 -17.87 75.89
C VAL A 15 34.94 -17.24 74.50
N CYS A 16 35.57 -17.83 73.48
CA CYS A 16 35.30 -17.49 72.09
C CYS A 16 33.88 -17.97 71.80
N ALA A 17 32.92 -17.06 71.88
CA ALA A 17 31.63 -17.29 71.24
C ALA A 17 31.91 -17.40 69.73
N MET A 18 31.67 -18.57 69.14
CA MET A 18 31.64 -18.69 67.69
C MET A 18 30.47 -17.86 67.19
N THR A 19 30.76 -16.75 66.52
CA THR A 19 29.75 -15.82 66.02
C THR A 19 29.35 -16.14 64.58
N GLU A 20 30.23 -16.79 63.81
CA GLU A 20 30.02 -17.12 62.39
C GLU A 20 30.69 -18.45 62.01
N ILE A 21 30.10 -19.16 61.05
CA ILE A 21 30.68 -20.32 60.36
C ILE A 21 30.77 -19.98 58.88
N SER A 22 31.96 -20.10 58.28
CA SER A 22 32.18 -19.94 56.84
C SER A 22 32.55 -21.27 56.19
N LEU A 23 31.92 -21.59 55.05
CA LEU A 23 32.23 -22.78 54.23
C LEU A 23 32.52 -22.35 52.80
N SER A 24 33.59 -22.88 52.21
CA SER A 24 33.95 -22.61 50.81
C SER A 24 34.23 -23.91 50.06
N ALA A 25 33.94 -23.94 48.76
CA ALA A 25 34.25 -25.08 47.88
C ALA A 25 34.65 -24.57 46.49
N ASP A 26 35.31 -25.41 45.67
CA ASP A 26 35.62 -25.06 44.27
C ASP A 26 34.38 -25.11 43.38
N SER A 27 33.47 -26.06 43.64
CA SER A 27 32.18 -26.15 42.96
C SER A 27 31.18 -26.94 43.82
N VAL A 28 29.90 -26.57 43.74
CA VAL A 28 28.77 -27.30 44.31
C VAL A 28 27.75 -27.51 43.20
N PHE A 29 27.34 -28.74 42.94
CA PHE A 29 26.41 -29.05 41.85
C PHE A 29 25.31 -30.03 42.30
N SER A 30 24.21 -30.01 41.56
CA SER A 30 23.08 -30.91 41.66
C SER A 30 22.50 -31.15 40.26
N ASP A 31 21.46 -31.98 40.15
CA ASP A 31 20.76 -32.21 38.88
C ASP A 31 20.07 -30.95 38.33
N ILE A 32 19.93 -29.90 39.14
CA ILE A 32 19.18 -28.68 38.81
C ILE A 32 20.05 -27.41 38.76
N PHE A 33 21.22 -27.39 39.40
CA PHE A 33 22.10 -26.21 39.41
C PHE A 33 23.59 -26.56 39.59
N GLN A 34 24.46 -25.64 39.17
CA GLN A 34 25.89 -25.63 39.48
C GLN A 34 26.31 -24.26 40.03
N LEU A 35 27.02 -24.24 41.16
CA LEU A 35 27.65 -23.08 41.78
C LEU A 35 29.16 -23.19 41.65
N ASP A 36 29.79 -22.17 41.05
CA ASP A 36 31.24 -22.09 40.88
C ASP A 36 31.85 -21.24 42.00
N LYS A 37 32.82 -21.79 42.74
CA LYS A 37 33.49 -21.18 43.91
C LYS A 37 32.54 -20.57 44.96
N PRO A 38 31.58 -21.33 45.51
CA PRO A 38 30.71 -20.82 46.54
C PRO A 38 31.45 -20.56 47.86
N HIS A 39 31.06 -19.49 48.55
CA HIS A 39 31.46 -19.10 49.90
C HIS A 39 30.19 -18.80 50.72
N ALA A 40 29.82 -19.72 51.62
CA ALA A 40 28.69 -19.60 52.51
C ALA A 40 29.10 -19.07 53.89
N VAL A 41 28.35 -18.12 54.45
CA VAL A 41 28.50 -17.57 55.81
C VAL A 41 27.19 -17.78 56.57
N VAL A 42 27.28 -18.47 57.70
CA VAL A 42 26.18 -18.68 58.65
C VAL A 42 26.48 -17.84 59.88
N ASN A 43 25.62 -16.86 60.18
CA ASN A 43 25.74 -16.07 61.40
C ASN A 43 25.02 -16.80 62.55
N LEU A 44 25.75 -17.13 63.61
CA LEU A 44 25.24 -17.93 64.73
C LEU A 44 24.45 -17.12 65.77
N HIS A 45 24.49 -15.78 65.68
CA HIS A 45 23.62 -14.89 66.47
C HIS A 45 22.23 -14.76 65.84
N SER A 46 22.15 -14.62 64.52
CA SER A 46 20.92 -14.70 63.75
C SER A 46 20.71 -16.16 63.31
N LYS A 47 20.25 -17.01 64.23
CA LYS A 47 20.19 -18.50 64.12
C LYS A 47 19.48 -19.10 62.89
N GLN A 48 19.07 -18.31 61.92
CA GLN A 48 18.16 -18.69 60.84
C GLN A 48 18.51 -18.08 59.48
N GLN A 49 19.70 -17.48 59.28
CA GLN A 49 20.10 -16.94 57.98
C GLN A 49 21.46 -17.46 57.49
N VAL A 50 21.50 -17.86 56.22
CA VAL A 50 22.71 -18.29 55.52
C VAL A 50 22.91 -17.39 54.30
N LYS A 51 24.08 -16.77 54.17
CA LYS A 51 24.47 -16.00 52.99
C LYS A 51 25.44 -16.83 52.16
N VAL A 52 25.21 -16.97 50.86
CA VAL A 52 26.10 -17.69 49.94
C VAL A 52 26.48 -16.76 48.80
N TYR A 53 27.78 -16.56 48.62
CA TYR A 53 28.36 -15.85 47.48
C TYR A 53 28.96 -16.88 46.52
N ALA A 54 28.95 -16.66 45.22
CA ALA A 54 29.67 -17.52 44.27
C ALA A 54 30.18 -16.68 43.08
N GLU A 55 31.10 -17.22 42.28
CA GLU A 55 31.48 -16.58 41.01
C GLU A 55 30.39 -16.74 39.95
N ARG A 56 29.70 -17.88 39.93
CA ARG A 56 28.62 -18.16 39.00
C ARG A 56 27.59 -19.12 39.59
N LEU A 57 26.32 -18.90 39.28
CA LEU A 57 25.23 -19.87 39.44
C LEU A 57 24.68 -20.21 38.06
N GLN A 58 24.73 -21.47 37.68
CA GLN A 58 24.15 -22.00 36.45
C GLN A 58 22.92 -22.85 36.77
N VAL A 59 21.81 -22.58 36.09
CA VAL A 59 20.55 -23.33 36.17
C VAL A 59 20.09 -23.61 34.73
N GLY A 60 20.29 -24.84 34.26
CA GLY A 60 20.13 -25.15 32.83
C GLY A 60 21.08 -24.31 31.96
N ASP A 61 20.51 -23.58 31.00
CA ASP A 61 21.25 -22.66 30.12
C ASP A 61 21.41 -21.25 30.71
N ALA A 62 20.68 -20.91 31.77
CA ALA A 62 20.77 -19.62 32.44
C ALA A 62 22.01 -19.55 33.34
N LYS A 63 22.77 -18.45 33.26
CA LYS A 63 23.97 -18.21 34.07
C LYS A 63 23.89 -16.85 34.75
N LEU A 64 23.90 -16.85 36.08
CA LEU A 64 24.00 -15.66 36.91
C LEU A 64 25.46 -15.44 37.31
N ASP A 65 25.97 -14.25 37.05
CA ASP A 65 27.34 -13.87 37.39
C ASP A 65 27.37 -13.21 38.78
N GLN A 66 28.31 -13.62 39.63
CA GLN A 66 28.47 -13.13 41.00
C GLN A 66 27.17 -13.16 41.85
N PRO A 67 26.46 -14.31 41.96
CA PRO A 67 25.24 -14.37 42.73
C PRO A 67 25.48 -14.19 44.23
N ASN A 68 24.59 -13.45 44.88
CA ASN A 68 24.44 -13.33 46.32
C ASN A 68 23.09 -13.94 46.73
N ILE A 69 23.16 -15.07 47.42
CA ILE A 69 22.03 -15.90 47.81
C ILE A 69 21.84 -15.77 49.32
N LEU A 70 20.70 -15.25 49.75
CA LEU A 70 20.28 -15.20 51.15
C LEU A 70 19.20 -16.26 51.38
N LEU A 71 19.48 -17.23 52.24
CA LEU A 71 18.54 -18.27 52.66
C LEU A 71 18.09 -17.97 54.09
N ASP A 72 16.79 -17.77 54.28
CA ASP A 72 16.15 -17.79 55.59
C ASP A 72 15.63 -19.21 55.84
N ILE A 73 16.12 -19.85 56.89
CA ILE A 73 15.76 -21.22 57.30
C ILE A 73 14.93 -21.21 58.60
N SER A 74 14.26 -20.10 58.90
CA SER A 74 13.31 -19.98 60.01
C SER A 74 12.03 -20.79 59.76
N ALA A 75 11.01 -20.59 60.61
CA ALA A 75 9.69 -21.17 60.42
C ALA A 75 9.00 -20.71 59.12
N ARG A 76 9.51 -19.67 58.45
CA ARG A 76 9.06 -19.19 57.14
C ARG A 76 10.25 -19.22 56.18
N PRO A 77 10.56 -20.39 55.59
CA PRO A 77 11.75 -20.49 54.76
C PRO A 77 11.61 -19.64 53.50
N THR A 78 12.63 -18.83 53.22
CA THR A 78 12.69 -18.00 52.00
C THR A 78 14.08 -18.06 51.39
N ALA A 79 14.17 -17.87 50.08
CA ALA A 79 15.44 -17.73 49.37
C ALA A 79 15.40 -16.47 48.50
N LEU A 80 16.42 -15.62 48.62
CA LEU A 80 16.60 -14.43 47.80
C LEU A 80 17.93 -14.55 47.05
N ILE A 81 17.88 -14.63 45.73
CA ILE A 81 19.05 -14.65 44.85
C ILE A 81 19.12 -13.30 44.15
N THR A 82 20.24 -12.61 44.28
CA THR A 82 20.56 -11.37 43.57
C THR A 82 21.85 -11.54 42.79
N SER A 83 22.01 -10.86 41.67
CA SER A 83 23.23 -10.92 40.87
C SER A 83 23.37 -9.63 40.04
N GLU A 84 24.56 -9.35 39.54
CA GLU A 84 24.80 -8.20 38.66
C GLU A 84 24.21 -8.45 37.26
N GLN A 85 24.39 -9.66 36.71
CA GLN A 85 23.99 -9.99 35.35
C GLN A 85 23.47 -11.43 35.23
N LEU A 86 22.47 -11.60 34.36
CA LEU A 86 21.99 -12.90 33.90
C LEU A 86 22.24 -13.02 32.40
N GLN A 87 22.98 -14.05 31.99
CA GLN A 87 23.25 -14.33 30.58
C GLN A 87 22.05 -15.06 29.96
N MET A 88 21.30 -14.36 29.10
CA MET A 88 20.10 -14.92 28.44
C MET A 88 19.93 -14.36 27.02
N PRO A 89 20.73 -14.80 26.03
CA PRO A 89 20.58 -14.36 24.64
C PRO A 89 19.19 -14.67 24.08
N PRO A 90 18.56 -13.79 23.27
CA PRO A 90 19.09 -12.55 22.68
C PRO A 90 18.85 -11.29 23.53
N TYR A 91 18.65 -11.42 24.84
CA TYR A 91 18.39 -10.31 25.76
C TYR A 91 19.59 -10.04 26.67
N GLN A 92 19.74 -8.78 27.08
CA GLN A 92 20.62 -8.38 28.18
C GLN A 92 19.78 -8.26 29.45
N VAL A 93 20.23 -8.88 30.54
CA VAL A 93 19.54 -8.86 31.83
C VAL A 93 20.51 -8.44 32.91
N ARG A 94 20.14 -7.43 33.70
CA ARG A 94 20.94 -6.94 34.84
C ARG A 94 20.09 -6.76 36.09
N HIS A 95 20.78 -6.76 37.23
CA HIS A 95 20.18 -6.72 38.56
C HIS A 95 19.05 -7.75 38.77
N PRO A 96 19.16 -9.01 38.30
CA PRO A 96 18.13 -10.01 38.57
C PRO A 96 17.97 -10.24 40.08
N LYS A 97 16.72 -10.29 40.51
CA LYS A 97 16.29 -10.61 41.86
C LYS A 97 15.26 -11.74 41.79
N ILE A 98 15.64 -12.92 42.22
CA ILE A 98 14.77 -14.09 42.33
C ILE A 98 14.43 -14.29 43.80
N PHE A 99 13.15 -14.23 44.15
CA PHE A 99 12.66 -14.45 45.50
C PHE A 99 11.73 -15.65 45.54
N LEU A 100 12.04 -16.63 46.39
CA LEU A 100 11.25 -17.83 46.60
C LEU A 100 10.75 -17.86 48.04
N ASP A 101 9.43 -17.80 48.23
CA ASP A 101 8.76 -18.03 49.51
C ASP A 101 8.22 -19.46 49.47
N TYR A 102 8.74 -20.33 50.34
CA TYR A 102 8.39 -21.75 50.35
C TYR A 102 6.99 -22.04 50.92
N GLY A 103 6.27 -21.00 51.37
CA GLY A 103 5.00 -21.15 52.05
C GLY A 103 5.16 -21.73 53.46
N PHE A 104 4.17 -21.50 54.31
CA PHE A 104 4.16 -22.03 55.68
C PHE A 104 2.73 -22.32 56.14
N LEU A 105 2.63 -23.12 57.20
CA LEU A 105 1.37 -23.37 57.91
C LEU A 105 1.07 -22.17 58.81
N ASP A 106 0.06 -21.37 58.48
CA ASP A 106 -0.41 -20.34 59.39
C ASP A 106 -1.37 -20.96 60.43
N HIS A 107 -0.95 -20.96 61.69
CA HIS A 107 -1.81 -21.28 62.82
C HIS A 107 -2.48 -19.98 63.29
N GLY A 108 -3.51 -19.55 62.56
CA GLY A 108 -4.29 -18.37 62.92
C GLY A 108 -4.82 -18.49 64.35
N ALA A 109 -4.59 -17.47 65.18
CA ALA A 109 -4.82 -17.51 66.62
C ALA A 109 -6.29 -17.72 67.06
N HIS A 110 -7.29 -17.76 66.16
CA HIS A 110 -8.71 -17.92 66.55
C HIS A 110 -9.61 -18.70 65.59
N THR A 111 -9.08 -19.45 64.62
CA THR A 111 -9.91 -20.31 63.75
C THR A 111 -9.23 -21.64 63.47
N GLN A 112 -9.92 -22.75 63.77
CA GLN A 112 -9.50 -24.15 63.60
C GLN A 112 -9.30 -24.62 62.14
N ARG A 113 -8.90 -23.73 61.22
CA ARG A 113 -8.51 -24.08 59.84
C ARG A 113 -7.11 -23.55 59.57
N SER A 114 -6.14 -24.46 59.57
CA SER A 114 -4.79 -24.22 59.03
C SER A 114 -4.91 -23.94 57.53
N GLN A 115 -4.54 -22.75 57.09
CA GLN A 115 -4.46 -22.42 55.66
C GLN A 115 -3.01 -22.62 55.20
N ILE A 116 -2.79 -23.61 54.33
CA ILE A 116 -1.48 -23.81 53.69
C ILE A 116 -1.31 -22.69 52.67
N ARG A 117 -0.36 -21.78 52.89
CA ARG A 117 0.04 -20.81 51.85
C ARG A 117 0.88 -21.54 50.81
N GLN A 118 0.49 -21.46 49.54
CA GLN A 118 1.25 -22.07 48.44
C GLN A 118 2.59 -21.34 48.25
N PRO A 119 3.67 -22.05 47.87
CA PRO A 119 4.94 -21.41 47.60
C PRO A 119 4.85 -20.47 46.39
N THR A 120 5.60 -19.37 46.43
CA THR A 120 5.61 -18.36 45.37
C THR A 120 7.03 -18.03 44.94
N LEU A 121 7.22 -17.86 43.63
CA LEU A 121 8.46 -17.44 43.00
C LEU A 121 8.25 -16.08 42.34
N SER A 122 8.95 -15.05 42.78
CA SER A 122 8.98 -13.74 42.15
C SER A 122 10.33 -13.52 41.45
N PHE A 123 10.29 -12.92 40.27
CA PHE A 123 11.46 -12.54 39.50
C PHE A 123 11.33 -11.09 39.06
N ASP A 124 12.29 -10.28 39.47
CA ASP A 124 12.45 -8.90 39.05
C ASP A 124 13.79 -8.75 38.33
N ALA A 125 13.83 -8.03 37.22
CA ALA A 125 15.08 -7.67 36.58
C ALA A 125 14.93 -6.43 35.70
N GLU A 126 16.06 -5.83 35.34
CA GLU A 126 16.10 -4.90 34.22
C GLU A 126 16.50 -5.67 32.97
N VAL A 127 15.70 -5.54 31.91
CA VAL A 127 15.87 -6.27 30.65
C VAL A 127 15.90 -5.30 29.47
N LYS A 128 16.65 -5.68 28.45
CA LYS A 128 16.72 -4.95 27.18
C LYS A 128 17.07 -5.88 26.03
N ALA A 129 16.49 -5.68 24.85
CA ALA A 129 16.94 -6.41 23.66
C ALA A 129 18.34 -5.93 23.22
N LEU A 130 19.12 -6.79 22.57
CA LEU A 130 20.48 -6.44 22.14
C LEU A 130 20.57 -5.18 21.24
N GLN A 131 19.48 -4.82 20.57
CA GLN A 131 19.40 -3.69 19.62
C GLN A 131 18.84 -2.41 20.24
N ASP A 132 18.24 -2.49 21.44
CA ASP A 132 17.61 -1.33 22.08
C ASP A 132 18.65 -0.53 22.88
N GLU A 133 18.39 0.75 23.10
CA GLU A 133 19.21 1.60 24.00
C GLU A 133 18.63 1.66 25.42
N VAL A 134 17.30 1.56 25.55
CA VAL A 134 16.54 1.78 26.77
C VAL A 134 16.34 0.49 27.56
N TRP A 135 16.60 0.52 28.87
CA TRP A 135 16.27 -0.58 29.77
C TRP A 135 14.82 -0.52 30.21
N GLY A 136 14.16 -1.68 30.28
CA GLY A 136 12.85 -1.85 30.88
C GLY A 136 12.91 -2.67 32.16
N THR A 137 11.94 -2.48 33.05
CA THR A 137 11.74 -3.33 34.22
C THR A 137 10.85 -4.51 33.84
N PHE A 138 11.24 -5.71 34.25
CA PHE A 138 10.48 -6.94 34.10
C PHE A 138 10.13 -7.50 35.47
N HIS A 139 8.85 -7.75 35.70
CA HIS A 139 8.31 -8.37 36.89
C HIS A 139 7.52 -9.62 36.51
N LEU A 140 7.73 -10.70 37.25
CA LEU A 140 7.00 -11.96 37.11
C LEU A 140 6.77 -12.56 38.50
N ASN A 141 5.54 -12.96 38.80
CA ASN A 141 5.21 -13.65 40.04
C ASN A 141 4.46 -14.94 39.74
N CYS A 142 4.96 -16.07 40.23
CA CYS A 142 4.46 -17.40 39.93
C CYS A 142 4.10 -18.17 41.20
N LEU A 143 2.94 -18.83 41.18
CA LEU A 143 2.62 -19.90 42.13
C LEU A 143 3.41 -21.14 41.74
N VAL A 144 4.23 -21.63 42.68
CA VAL A 144 5.05 -22.83 42.48
C VAL A 144 4.18 -24.05 42.74
N PRO A 145 3.96 -24.93 41.74
CA PRO A 145 3.15 -26.11 41.95
C PRO A 145 3.90 -27.16 42.78
N ALA A 146 3.14 -28.06 43.43
CA ALA A 146 3.72 -29.12 44.24
C ALA A 146 4.64 -30.06 43.44
N GLN A 147 4.34 -30.26 42.15
CA GLN A 147 5.15 -31.03 41.20
C GLN A 147 5.59 -30.15 40.02
N ALA A 148 6.65 -29.38 40.21
CA ALA A 148 7.23 -28.45 39.24
C ALA A 148 7.43 -29.01 37.81
N ALA A 149 7.69 -30.31 37.67
CA ALA A 149 7.97 -30.96 36.39
C ALA A 149 6.72 -31.48 35.65
N ALA A 150 5.55 -31.50 36.29
CA ALA A 150 4.34 -32.11 35.72
C ALA A 150 3.07 -31.26 35.87
N GLN A 151 3.11 -30.21 36.70
CA GLN A 151 1.96 -29.36 36.99
C GLN A 151 2.16 -27.95 36.43
N THR A 152 1.05 -27.28 36.15
CA THR A 152 1.02 -25.92 35.61
C THR A 152 1.60 -24.90 36.59
N TRP A 153 2.61 -24.17 36.15
CA TRP A 153 3.07 -22.93 36.75
C TRP A 153 2.10 -21.81 36.38
N ARG A 154 1.58 -21.11 37.38
CA ARG A 154 0.65 -19.98 37.17
C ARG A 154 1.36 -18.72 37.57
N CYS A 155 1.70 -17.90 36.59
CA CYS A 155 2.28 -16.60 36.82
C CYS A 155 1.28 -15.51 36.49
N GLU A 156 0.94 -14.72 37.50
CA GLU A 156 -0.06 -13.67 37.45
C GLU A 156 0.60 -12.33 37.77
N ASP A 157 -0.02 -11.24 37.32
CA ASP A 157 0.46 -9.87 37.53
C ASP A 157 1.85 -9.61 36.95
N GLY A 158 2.23 -10.32 35.89
CA GLY A 158 3.46 -10.06 35.15
C GLY A 158 3.43 -8.68 34.49
N LEU A 159 4.58 -7.99 34.46
CA LEU A 159 4.68 -6.66 33.86
C LEU A 159 6.04 -6.47 33.20
N TYR A 160 6.02 -6.10 31.92
CA TYR A 160 7.14 -5.44 31.28
C TYR A 160 6.84 -3.95 31.11
N HIS A 161 7.76 -3.09 31.53
CA HIS A 161 7.58 -1.65 31.44
C HIS A 161 8.89 -0.93 31.09
N ASP A 162 8.83 -0.04 30.10
CA ASP A 162 9.89 0.91 29.77
C ASP A 162 9.27 2.27 29.42
N VAL A 163 10.08 3.21 28.92
CA VAL A 163 9.62 4.57 28.56
C VAL A 163 8.55 4.62 27.46
N ARG A 164 8.44 3.57 26.63
CA ARG A 164 7.50 3.45 25.50
C ARG A 164 6.56 2.25 25.61
N SER A 165 6.84 1.31 26.51
CA SER A 165 6.11 0.05 26.63
C SER A 165 5.49 -0.11 28.01
N HIS A 166 4.26 -0.60 28.05
CA HIS A 166 3.59 -1.06 29.26
C HIS A 166 2.77 -2.28 28.87
N VAL A 167 3.28 -3.46 29.25
CA VAL A 167 2.75 -4.75 28.82
C VAL A 167 2.49 -5.59 30.07
N PRO A 168 1.31 -5.48 30.68
CA PRO A 168 0.91 -6.38 31.74
C PRO A 168 0.42 -7.70 31.12
N PHE A 169 0.83 -8.81 31.72
CA PHE A 169 0.58 -10.14 31.19
C PHE A 169 0.42 -11.19 32.29
N ASN A 170 -0.30 -12.25 31.98
CA ASN A 170 -0.38 -13.48 32.76
C ASN A 170 0.16 -14.62 31.91
N VAL A 171 0.94 -15.53 32.51
CA VAL A 171 1.44 -16.71 31.81
C VAL A 171 1.14 -17.97 32.61
N ARG A 172 0.60 -18.98 31.94
CA ARG A 172 0.52 -20.34 32.46
C ARG A 172 1.43 -21.22 31.65
N LEU A 173 2.32 -21.94 32.32
CA LEU A 173 3.25 -22.84 31.68
C LEU A 173 3.03 -24.25 32.24
N THR A 174 2.64 -25.18 31.38
CA THR A 174 2.40 -26.58 31.75
C THR A 174 3.49 -27.42 31.10
N PRO A 175 4.46 -27.91 31.87
CA PRO A 175 5.44 -28.86 31.37
C PRO A 175 4.73 -30.22 31.15
N THR A 176 4.86 -30.82 29.97
CA THR A 176 4.12 -32.05 29.59
C THR A 176 5.03 -33.29 29.53
N TRP A 177 6.07 -33.32 30.35
CA TRP A 177 7.05 -34.40 30.39
C TRP A 177 6.35 -35.72 30.78
N LYS A 178 6.62 -36.79 30.04
CA LYS A 178 6.30 -38.15 30.49
C LYS A 178 7.56 -38.79 31.05
N GLU A 179 7.52 -39.15 32.34
CA GLU A 179 8.58 -39.95 32.95
C GLU A 179 8.72 -41.30 32.23
N GLN A 180 9.97 -41.76 32.16
CA GLN A 180 10.45 -42.87 31.33
C GLN A 180 9.91 -44.26 31.72
N ASP A 181 8.90 -44.36 32.59
CA ASP A 181 8.55 -45.62 33.25
C ASP A 181 7.30 -46.33 32.71
N LYS A 182 6.83 -46.00 31.50
CA LYS A 182 5.87 -46.82 30.75
C LYS A 182 6.16 -46.79 29.24
N SER A 183 7.10 -47.63 28.81
CA SER A 183 7.24 -48.16 27.44
C SER A 183 7.13 -47.14 26.29
N GLY A 184 7.93 -46.07 26.32
CA GLY A 184 8.12 -45.13 25.22
C GLY A 184 9.23 -44.12 25.53
N PRO A 185 9.85 -43.47 24.53
CA PRO A 185 10.82 -42.40 24.77
C PRO A 185 10.16 -41.27 25.58
N ALA A 186 10.91 -40.69 26.53
CA ALA A 186 10.45 -39.55 27.32
C ALA A 186 10.14 -38.37 26.39
N ALA A 187 8.86 -38.11 26.11
CA ALA A 187 8.46 -36.98 25.28
C ALA A 187 8.57 -35.70 26.11
N LYS A 188 9.56 -34.86 25.79
CA LYS A 188 9.64 -33.50 26.34
C LYS A 188 8.59 -32.63 25.67
N GLY A 189 7.91 -31.79 26.44
CA GLY A 189 6.96 -30.85 25.86
C GLY A 189 6.53 -29.77 26.82
N VAL A 190 5.95 -28.72 26.26
CA VAL A 190 5.51 -27.55 27.00
C VAL A 190 4.26 -26.97 26.34
N ASP A 191 3.28 -26.64 27.17
CA ASP A 191 2.12 -25.83 26.80
C ASP A 191 2.24 -24.47 27.51
N ILE A 192 2.01 -23.38 26.76
CA ILE A 192 2.10 -22.01 27.25
C ILE A 192 0.81 -21.29 26.90
N GLU A 193 0.12 -20.74 27.91
CA GLU A 193 -0.97 -19.77 27.74
C GLU A 193 -0.49 -18.41 28.20
N LEU A 194 -0.33 -17.45 27.28
CA LEU A 194 0.00 -16.06 27.58
C LEU A 194 -1.25 -15.21 27.36
N ALA A 195 -1.65 -14.42 28.34
CA ALA A 195 -2.70 -13.41 28.20
C ALA A 195 -2.10 -12.03 28.44
N VAL A 196 -2.41 -11.09 27.56
CA VAL A 196 -1.98 -9.69 27.64
C VAL A 196 -3.21 -8.81 27.76
N HIS A 197 -3.17 -7.78 28.60
CA HIS A 197 -4.31 -6.90 28.85
C HIS A 197 -3.93 -5.43 28.68
N GLU A 198 -4.64 -4.70 27.82
CA GLU A 198 -4.40 -3.26 27.59
C GLU A 198 -2.92 -2.88 27.35
N ALA A 199 -2.15 -3.77 26.70
CA ALA A 199 -0.75 -3.48 26.44
C ALA A 199 -0.61 -2.30 25.48
N LYS A 200 0.36 -1.44 25.79
CA LYS A 200 0.81 -0.38 24.91
C LYS A 200 2.29 -0.55 24.64
N PHE A 201 2.70 -0.25 23.41
CA PHE A 201 4.12 -0.13 23.07
C PHE A 201 4.29 0.80 21.89
N SER A 202 5.48 1.37 21.74
CA SER A 202 5.90 2.04 20.52
C SER A 202 7.41 1.94 20.34
N ASP A 203 7.88 1.93 19.10
CA ASP A 203 9.31 1.96 18.83
C ASP A 203 9.90 3.40 18.79
N ALA A 204 11.25 3.44 18.77
CA ALA A 204 12.06 4.39 17.99
C ALA A 204 11.33 5.49 17.21
N ALA A 205 10.89 5.03 16.06
CA ALA A 205 10.63 5.82 14.88
C ALA A 205 9.12 6.07 14.69
N GLY A 206 8.28 5.55 15.58
CA GLY A 206 6.83 5.58 15.47
C GLY A 206 6.30 4.68 14.35
N LEU A 207 7.10 3.70 13.90
CA LEU A 207 6.73 2.83 12.78
C LEU A 207 5.97 1.59 13.26
N HIS A 208 6.16 1.22 14.51
CA HIS A 208 5.45 0.14 15.17
C HIS A 208 4.88 0.64 16.50
N ALA A 209 3.57 0.54 16.67
CA ALA A 209 2.89 0.94 17.89
C ALA A 209 1.62 0.12 18.13
N GLY A 210 1.41 -0.26 19.38
CA GLY A 210 0.18 -0.88 19.85
C GLY A 210 -0.46 -0.03 20.94
N ASP A 211 -1.78 0.12 20.91
CA ASP A 211 -2.54 0.77 21.98
C ASP A 211 -3.69 -0.12 22.46
N LYS A 212 -3.83 -0.24 23.79
CA LYS A 212 -4.84 -1.05 24.49
C LYS A 212 -4.97 -2.49 23.99
N LEU A 213 -3.85 -3.11 23.60
CA LEU A 213 -3.85 -4.46 23.05
C LEU A 213 -4.21 -5.49 24.11
N THR A 214 -5.34 -6.16 23.91
CA THR A 214 -5.78 -7.28 24.75
C THR A 214 -5.92 -8.54 23.91
N GLY A 215 -5.31 -9.64 24.37
CA GLY A 215 -5.28 -10.88 23.61
C GLY A 215 -4.73 -12.08 24.38
N LYS A 216 -4.81 -13.25 23.74
CA LYS A 216 -4.32 -14.52 24.25
C LYS A 216 -3.47 -15.24 23.22
N VAL A 217 -2.43 -15.91 23.67
CA VAL A 217 -1.54 -16.74 22.85
C VAL A 217 -1.42 -18.09 23.54
N ASN A 218 -1.88 -19.14 22.87
CA ASN A 218 -1.70 -20.51 23.32
C ASN A 218 -0.67 -21.17 22.41
N LEU A 219 0.43 -21.67 22.97
CA LEU A 219 1.46 -22.40 22.26
C LEU A 219 1.57 -23.80 22.86
N SER A 220 1.76 -24.81 22.02
CA SER A 220 2.26 -26.10 22.49
C SER A 220 3.36 -26.62 21.59
N ALA A 221 4.32 -27.29 22.19
CA ALA A 221 5.44 -27.92 21.50
C ALA A 221 5.80 -29.23 22.20
N HIS A 222 5.86 -30.32 21.44
CA HIS A 222 6.23 -31.63 21.96
C HIS A 222 7.27 -32.29 21.05
N GLU A 223 8.27 -32.90 21.66
CA GLU A 223 9.28 -33.68 20.97
C GLU A 223 8.64 -34.94 20.36
N GLN A 224 8.85 -35.13 19.06
CA GLN A 224 8.31 -36.26 18.31
C GLN A 224 9.25 -36.60 17.14
N ASP A 225 9.59 -37.88 16.96
CA ASP A 225 10.33 -38.40 15.81
C ASP A 225 11.63 -37.62 15.49
N GLY A 226 12.41 -37.26 16.52
CA GLY A 226 13.66 -36.50 16.36
C GLY A 226 13.47 -35.05 15.89
N GLY A 227 12.30 -34.47 16.12
CA GLY A 227 11.98 -33.07 15.93
C GLY A 227 10.91 -32.60 16.91
N TRP A 228 10.29 -31.46 16.64
CA TRP A 228 9.28 -30.85 17.50
C TRP A 228 7.99 -30.61 16.72
N ARG A 229 6.89 -31.18 17.20
CA ARG A 229 5.56 -30.87 16.68
C ARG A 229 4.98 -29.72 17.50
N TRP A 230 4.56 -28.67 16.82
CA TRP A 230 4.16 -27.42 17.47
C TRP A 230 2.85 -26.89 16.91
N GLN A 231 2.13 -26.14 17.74
CA GLN A 231 0.93 -25.40 17.35
C GLN A 231 0.84 -24.10 18.15
N GLY A 232 0.21 -23.10 17.54
CA GLY A 232 0.00 -21.79 18.10
C GLY A 232 -1.38 -21.26 17.74
N VAL A 233 -2.05 -20.68 18.72
CA VAL A 233 -3.33 -19.98 18.55
C VAL A 233 -3.20 -18.60 19.15
N PHE A 234 -3.24 -17.59 18.31
CA PHE A 234 -3.14 -16.19 18.66
C PHE A 234 -4.51 -15.55 18.49
N GLN A 235 -5.03 -14.96 19.55
CA GLN A 235 -6.32 -14.29 19.59
C GLN A 235 -6.11 -12.84 20.02
N TRP A 236 -6.32 -11.93 19.11
CA TRP A 236 -6.34 -10.51 19.41
C TRP A 236 -7.79 -10.05 19.53
N GLN A 237 -8.16 -9.55 20.71
CA GLN A 237 -9.54 -9.28 21.08
C GLN A 237 -9.89 -7.78 21.01
N GLN A 238 -8.99 -6.91 21.46
CA GLN A 238 -9.21 -5.46 21.55
C GLN A 238 -7.93 -4.66 21.33
N GLY A 239 -8.07 -3.37 21.04
CA GLY A 239 -6.98 -2.45 20.79
C GLY A 239 -6.62 -2.32 19.32
N GLU A 240 -5.60 -1.53 19.04
CA GLU A 240 -5.18 -1.17 17.69
C GLU A 240 -3.68 -1.39 17.53
N LEU A 241 -3.25 -1.78 16.32
CA LEU A 241 -1.86 -2.01 15.99
C LEU A 241 -1.53 -1.26 14.71
N PHE A 242 -0.59 -0.34 14.81
CA PHE A 242 0.08 0.24 13.66
C PHE A 242 1.42 -0.49 13.45
N TRP A 243 1.59 -1.05 12.27
CA TRP A 243 2.81 -1.73 11.87
C TRP A 243 3.12 -1.35 10.43
N GLN A 244 4.00 -0.36 10.22
CA GLN A 244 4.15 0.31 8.94
C GLN A 244 4.29 -0.69 7.77
N PRO A 245 3.54 -0.51 6.67
CA PRO A 245 2.58 0.57 6.40
C PRO A 245 1.12 0.23 6.77
N PHE A 246 0.91 -0.83 7.54
CA PHE A 246 -0.41 -1.39 7.84
C PHE A 246 -0.98 -0.82 9.14
N TYR A 247 -2.28 -0.54 9.12
CA TYR A 247 -3.05 -0.19 10.30
C TYR A 247 -4.12 -1.24 10.53
N PHE A 248 -4.07 -1.88 11.69
CA PHE A 248 -5.04 -2.87 12.12
C PHE A 248 -5.94 -2.23 13.18
N ALA A 249 -7.11 -1.78 12.72
CA ALA A 249 -8.15 -1.22 13.58
C ALA A 249 -8.67 -2.25 14.59
N GLU A 250 -9.45 -1.76 15.55
CA GLU A 250 -10.14 -2.59 16.53
C GLU A 250 -10.98 -3.69 15.86
N GLY A 251 -10.96 -4.89 16.44
CA GLY A 251 -11.70 -6.05 15.93
C GLY A 251 -10.99 -7.35 16.24
N SER A 252 -11.78 -8.42 16.41
CA SER A 252 -11.27 -9.73 16.77
C SER A 252 -10.50 -10.36 15.61
N LYS A 253 -9.25 -10.74 15.85
CA LYS A 253 -8.39 -11.42 14.86
C LYS A 253 -7.90 -12.72 15.46
N ARG A 254 -7.89 -13.78 14.64
CA ARG A 254 -7.46 -15.11 15.07
C ARG A 254 -6.47 -15.67 14.07
N PHE A 255 -5.29 -16.03 14.57
CA PHE A 255 -4.27 -16.70 13.79
C PHE A 255 -3.97 -18.05 14.41
N GLU A 256 -4.14 -19.11 13.64
CA GLU A 256 -3.80 -20.47 14.02
C GLU A 256 -2.68 -20.96 13.15
N ILE A 257 -1.70 -21.62 13.74
CA ILE A 257 -0.55 -22.14 13.00
C ILE A 257 -0.11 -23.45 13.64
N ARG A 258 0.22 -24.44 12.83
CA ARG A 258 0.77 -25.71 13.29
C ARG A 258 1.78 -26.26 12.31
N GLY A 259 2.71 -27.04 12.83
CA GLY A 259 3.81 -27.52 12.04
C GLY A 259 4.74 -28.49 12.76
N PHE A 260 5.86 -28.72 12.09
CA PHE A 260 6.93 -29.57 12.58
C PHE A 260 8.27 -28.87 12.39
N TYR A 261 9.12 -28.92 13.39
CA TYR A 261 10.46 -28.38 13.34
C TYR A 261 11.47 -29.51 13.41
N ARG A 262 12.36 -29.56 12.43
CA ARG A 262 13.54 -30.44 12.43
C ARG A 262 14.62 -29.72 11.67
N GLU A 263 15.71 -29.39 12.35
CA GLU A 263 16.83 -28.66 11.77
C GLU A 263 17.29 -29.29 10.43
N PRO A 264 17.48 -28.50 9.37
CA PRO A 264 17.43 -27.03 9.30
C PRO A 264 16.04 -26.46 8.93
N TYR A 265 14.98 -27.26 8.92
CA TYR A 265 13.67 -26.90 8.39
C TYR A 265 12.64 -26.61 9.49
N ILE A 266 11.74 -25.68 9.17
CA ILE A 266 10.43 -25.58 9.81
C ILE A 266 9.35 -25.80 8.74
N ASP A 267 8.55 -26.82 8.96
CA ASP A 267 7.37 -27.14 8.18
C ASP A 267 6.16 -26.44 8.80
N ILE A 268 5.49 -25.59 8.04
CA ILE A 268 4.19 -25.02 8.37
C ILE A 268 3.15 -25.86 7.63
N GLU A 269 2.60 -26.87 8.33
CA GLU A 269 1.59 -27.79 7.79
C GLU A 269 0.26 -27.09 7.53
N GLN A 270 -0.10 -26.14 8.40
CA GLN A 270 -1.28 -25.30 8.25
C GLN A 270 -1.09 -24.00 9.02
N ALA A 271 -1.28 -22.88 8.35
CA ALA A 271 -1.53 -21.58 8.94
C ALA A 271 -2.91 -21.08 8.49
N THR A 272 -3.67 -20.47 9.38
CA THR A 272 -5.01 -19.94 9.12
C THR A 272 -5.14 -18.60 9.82
N LEU A 273 -5.26 -17.53 9.04
CA LEU A 273 -5.45 -16.17 9.52
C LEU A 273 -6.88 -15.74 9.18
N ALA A 274 -7.72 -15.60 10.21
CA ALA A 274 -9.06 -15.07 10.09
C ALA A 274 -9.08 -13.58 10.47
N LEU A 275 -9.40 -12.74 9.48
CA LEU A 275 -9.54 -11.30 9.63
C LEU A 275 -11.00 -10.91 9.49
N GLN A 276 -11.59 -10.44 10.59
CA GLN A 276 -12.97 -9.97 10.60
C GLN A 276 -13.18 -8.85 9.57
N GLY A 277 -14.20 -9.00 8.72
CA GLY A 277 -14.51 -8.04 7.66
C GLY A 277 -13.66 -8.18 6.40
N VAL A 278 -12.63 -9.03 6.36
CA VAL A 278 -11.77 -9.24 5.18
C VAL A 278 -11.92 -10.66 4.62
N GLY A 279 -11.75 -11.70 5.45
CA GLY A 279 -11.78 -13.08 4.98
C GLY A 279 -10.82 -13.99 5.76
N THR A 280 -10.68 -15.23 5.27
CA THR A 280 -9.77 -16.22 5.86
C THR A 280 -8.68 -16.60 4.86
N LEU A 281 -7.44 -16.47 5.31
CA LEU A 281 -6.24 -16.83 4.57
C LEU A 281 -5.71 -18.17 5.11
N HIS A 282 -5.45 -19.11 4.22
CA HIS A 282 -4.77 -20.36 4.52
C HIS A 282 -3.37 -20.35 3.90
N SER A 283 -2.40 -20.95 4.59
CA SER A 283 -1.05 -21.10 4.05
C SER A 283 -0.39 -22.40 4.50
N GLN A 284 0.46 -22.92 3.63
CA GLN A 284 1.37 -24.03 3.88
C GLN A 284 2.74 -23.68 3.35
N SER A 285 3.79 -24.02 4.08
CA SER A 285 5.15 -23.75 3.61
C SER A 285 6.18 -24.63 4.28
N ARG A 286 7.37 -24.68 3.69
CA ARG A 286 8.58 -25.18 4.35
C ARG A 286 9.66 -24.12 4.24
N ILE A 287 10.27 -23.79 5.36
CA ILE A 287 11.28 -22.73 5.46
C ILE A 287 12.59 -23.35 5.93
N HIS A 288 13.67 -23.06 5.23
CA HIS A 288 15.02 -23.42 5.65
C HIS A 288 15.58 -22.30 6.54
N LEU A 289 15.79 -22.58 7.84
CA LEU A 289 16.07 -21.55 8.84
C LEU A 289 17.44 -20.87 8.70
N ILE A 290 18.44 -21.57 8.15
CA ILE A 290 19.79 -21.03 8.00
C ILE A 290 19.86 -19.95 6.90
N ASN A 291 19.34 -20.25 5.69
CA ASN A 291 19.33 -19.31 4.56
C ASN A 291 18.06 -18.44 4.50
N LYS A 292 17.06 -18.71 5.37
CA LYS A 292 15.78 -18.00 5.47
C LYS A 292 14.96 -18.01 4.18
N GLN A 293 15.03 -19.11 3.41
CA GLN A 293 14.28 -19.26 2.15
C GLN A 293 13.14 -20.26 2.29
N PHE A 294 12.06 -20.00 1.54
CA PHE A 294 10.98 -20.97 1.34
C PHE A 294 11.43 -22.05 0.36
N GLU A 295 11.33 -23.33 0.73
CA GLU A 295 11.38 -24.41 -0.26
C GLU A 295 10.12 -24.40 -1.13
N PHE A 296 8.98 -24.16 -0.49
CA PHE A 296 7.72 -23.85 -1.14
C PHE A 296 6.88 -22.94 -0.25
N LEU A 297 6.00 -22.18 -0.90
CA LEU A 297 4.97 -21.38 -0.27
C LEU A 297 3.67 -21.60 -1.04
N LYS A 298 2.61 -21.99 -0.32
CA LYS A 298 1.25 -22.03 -0.83
C LYS A 298 0.39 -21.14 0.05
N VAL A 299 -0.42 -20.32 -0.60
CA VAL A 299 -1.33 -19.40 0.07
C VAL A 299 -2.64 -19.39 -0.71
N ASP A 300 -3.76 -19.50 -0.02
CA ASP A 300 -5.08 -19.36 -0.63
C ASP A 300 -6.04 -18.62 0.31
N ALA A 301 -6.99 -17.90 -0.28
CA ALA A 301 -8.07 -17.28 0.45
C ALA A 301 -9.34 -17.34 -0.39
N LYS A 302 -10.48 -17.53 0.29
CA LYS A 302 -11.81 -17.59 -0.34
C LYS A 302 -12.74 -16.59 0.28
N GLU A 303 -13.71 -16.15 -0.51
CA GLU A 303 -14.71 -15.16 -0.15
C GLU A 303 -14.10 -13.89 0.48
N VAL A 304 -12.96 -13.44 -0.03
CA VAL A 304 -12.28 -12.25 0.44
C VAL A 304 -13.11 -11.02 0.09
N ASP A 305 -13.54 -10.28 1.10
CA ASP A 305 -14.35 -9.08 0.96
C ASP A 305 -13.50 -7.90 0.48
N PHE A 306 -13.84 -7.36 -0.69
CA PHE A 306 -13.10 -6.28 -1.32
C PHE A 306 -13.17 -4.97 -0.55
N ASN A 307 -14.29 -4.67 0.10
CA ASN A 307 -14.39 -3.47 0.92
C ASN A 307 -13.48 -3.59 2.15
N GLY A 308 -13.47 -4.75 2.78
CA GLY A 308 -12.56 -5.08 3.87
C GLY A 308 -11.10 -4.91 3.49
N VAL A 309 -10.67 -5.51 2.37
CA VAL A 309 -9.30 -5.35 1.86
C VAL A 309 -8.98 -3.89 1.56
N TYR A 310 -9.90 -3.18 0.90
CA TYR A 310 -9.71 -1.78 0.54
C TYR A 310 -9.48 -0.89 1.76
N GLN A 311 -10.35 -0.99 2.77
CA GLN A 311 -10.27 -0.22 4.01
C GLN A 311 -9.02 -0.58 4.84
N ALA A 312 -8.70 -1.88 4.97
CA ALA A 312 -7.63 -2.34 5.84
C ALA A 312 -6.22 -2.19 5.23
N PHE A 313 -6.07 -2.35 3.90
CA PHE A 313 -4.76 -2.50 3.27
C PHE A 313 -4.48 -1.54 2.10
N ILE A 314 -5.50 -1.04 1.39
CA ILE A 314 -5.27 -0.20 0.20
C ILE A 314 -5.38 1.27 0.55
N GLN A 315 -6.52 1.71 1.08
CA GLN A 315 -6.80 3.12 1.38
C GLN A 315 -5.73 3.81 2.22
N PRO A 316 -5.18 3.21 3.30
CA PRO A 316 -4.13 3.83 4.10
C PRO A 316 -2.82 4.10 3.33
N LEU A 317 -2.55 3.35 2.27
CA LEU A 317 -1.32 3.48 1.47
C LEU A 317 -1.41 4.58 0.43
N ILE A 318 -2.62 4.92 -0.03
CA ILE A 318 -2.84 5.83 -1.16
C ILE A 318 -3.93 6.89 -0.91
N PRO A 319 -3.99 7.55 0.27
CA PRO A 319 -5.09 8.43 0.65
C PRO A 319 -5.24 9.66 -0.25
N HIS A 320 -4.14 10.10 -0.89
CA HIS A 320 -4.13 11.27 -1.77
C HIS A 320 -4.17 10.91 -3.27
N SER A 321 -4.33 9.63 -3.60
CA SER A 321 -4.43 9.18 -4.99
C SER A 321 -5.86 9.28 -5.53
N ALA A 322 -6.03 9.10 -6.84
CA ALA A 322 -7.35 8.95 -7.47
C ALA A 322 -8.15 7.73 -6.95
N PHE A 323 -7.50 6.81 -6.22
CA PHE A 323 -8.10 5.60 -5.64
C PHE A 323 -8.21 5.70 -4.10
N GLY A 324 -7.92 6.85 -3.50
CA GLY A 324 -7.94 7.04 -2.04
C GLY A 324 -9.35 7.12 -1.43
N HIS A 325 -10.37 7.37 -2.26
CA HIS A 325 -11.75 7.56 -1.82
C HIS A 325 -12.73 6.79 -2.71
N LEU A 326 -12.81 5.48 -2.52
CA LEU A 326 -13.66 4.59 -3.29
C LEU A 326 -14.74 3.96 -2.41
N ASN A 327 -15.92 3.77 -2.98
CA ASN A 327 -16.90 2.83 -2.48
C ASN A 327 -16.68 1.52 -3.22
N VAL A 328 -16.33 0.46 -2.51
CA VAL A 328 -15.97 -0.84 -3.09
C VAL A 328 -16.89 -1.91 -2.53
N SER A 329 -17.22 -2.91 -3.35
CA SER A 329 -18.00 -4.08 -2.94
C SER A 329 -17.62 -5.29 -3.80
N GLY A 330 -18.07 -6.48 -3.37
CA GLY A 330 -17.82 -7.75 -4.05
C GLY A 330 -16.83 -8.63 -3.29
N LYS A 331 -16.59 -9.81 -3.85
CA LYS A 331 -15.73 -10.83 -3.27
C LYS A 331 -14.72 -11.34 -4.28
N ALA A 332 -13.60 -11.87 -3.77
CA ALA A 332 -12.67 -12.63 -4.57
C ALA A 332 -12.16 -13.89 -3.87
N ASP A 333 -11.84 -14.88 -4.70
CA ASP A 333 -11.02 -16.02 -4.32
C ASP A 333 -9.65 -15.84 -4.97
N TRP A 334 -8.58 -16.16 -4.23
CA TRP A 334 -7.25 -16.17 -4.81
C TRP A 334 -6.36 -17.26 -4.26
N SER A 335 -5.38 -17.66 -5.06
CA SER A 335 -4.33 -18.60 -4.66
C SER A 335 -2.98 -18.20 -5.24
N PHE A 336 -1.92 -18.53 -4.53
CA PHE A 336 -0.54 -18.26 -4.89
C PHE A 336 0.36 -19.42 -4.50
N GLU A 337 1.22 -19.84 -5.43
CA GLU A 337 2.25 -20.86 -5.19
C GLU A 337 3.61 -20.33 -5.63
N ALA A 338 4.64 -20.54 -4.81
CA ALA A 338 6.02 -20.17 -5.11
C ALA A 338 7.03 -21.22 -4.62
N LYS A 339 8.21 -21.22 -5.24
CA LYS A 339 9.40 -21.98 -4.82
C LYS A 339 10.58 -21.02 -4.68
N GLY A 340 11.14 -20.90 -3.49
CA GLY A 340 12.07 -19.81 -3.18
C GLY A 340 11.42 -18.45 -3.42
N LEU A 341 12.07 -17.62 -4.23
CA LEU A 341 11.54 -16.32 -4.68
C LEU A 341 10.82 -16.39 -6.04
N GLN A 342 10.72 -17.57 -6.64
CA GLN A 342 10.13 -17.74 -7.96
C GLN A 342 8.63 -18.06 -7.84
N PRO A 343 7.73 -17.18 -8.32
CA PRO A 343 6.32 -17.49 -8.44
C PRO A 343 6.10 -18.63 -9.44
N LEU A 344 5.23 -19.57 -9.10
CA LEU A 344 4.89 -20.73 -9.93
C LEU A 344 3.47 -20.63 -10.49
N LYS A 345 2.50 -20.33 -9.62
CA LYS A 345 1.09 -20.22 -9.98
C LYS A 345 0.42 -19.11 -9.21
N PHE A 346 -0.54 -18.46 -9.86
CA PHE A 346 -1.44 -17.50 -9.25
C PHE A 346 -2.81 -17.66 -9.89
N HIS A 347 -3.87 -17.54 -9.10
CA HIS A 347 -5.22 -17.48 -9.63
C HIS A 347 -5.99 -16.45 -8.85
N LEU A 348 -6.64 -15.53 -9.55
CA LEU A 348 -7.58 -14.57 -8.99
C LEU A 348 -8.93 -14.74 -9.67
N ASN A 349 -9.96 -14.98 -8.88
CA ASN A 349 -11.34 -14.99 -9.30
C ASN A 349 -12.09 -13.87 -8.58
N ILE A 350 -12.69 -12.96 -9.33
CA ILE A 350 -13.49 -11.84 -8.81
C ILE A 350 -14.93 -12.09 -9.21
N THR A 351 -15.83 -12.08 -8.23
CA THR A 351 -17.26 -12.26 -8.44
C THR A 351 -18.01 -10.99 -8.03
N ASP A 352 -18.73 -10.42 -8.98
CA ASP A 352 -19.68 -9.33 -8.79
C ASP A 352 -19.14 -8.12 -8.00
N ALA A 353 -17.95 -7.67 -8.35
CA ALA A 353 -17.33 -6.50 -7.72
C ALA A 353 -17.86 -5.19 -8.30
N SER A 354 -18.00 -4.18 -7.46
CA SER A 354 -18.31 -2.82 -7.92
C SER A 354 -17.40 -1.81 -7.23
N VAL A 355 -16.99 -0.79 -7.98
CA VAL A 355 -16.15 0.31 -7.51
C VAL A 355 -16.73 1.62 -8.01
N GLU A 356 -16.80 2.61 -7.12
CA GLU A 356 -17.25 3.97 -7.43
C GLU A 356 -16.32 4.97 -6.75
N ASP A 357 -15.72 5.88 -7.52
CA ASP A 357 -15.01 7.02 -6.96
C ASP A 357 -15.99 7.98 -6.31
N GLN A 358 -15.72 8.39 -5.07
CA GLN A 358 -16.64 9.26 -4.32
C GLN A 358 -16.80 10.65 -4.94
N LEU A 359 -15.88 11.08 -5.80
CA LEU A 359 -15.99 12.32 -6.57
C LEU A 359 -16.64 12.12 -7.95
N GLY A 360 -17.12 10.91 -8.27
CA GLY A 360 -17.79 10.57 -9.52
C GLY A 360 -16.87 10.62 -10.75
N LYS A 361 -15.55 10.47 -10.57
CA LYS A 361 -14.61 10.49 -11.69
C LYS A 361 -14.64 9.20 -12.50
N PHE A 362 -14.92 8.07 -11.87
CA PHE A 362 -15.08 6.79 -12.54
C PHE A 362 -15.86 5.83 -11.65
N GLY A 363 -16.47 4.84 -12.31
CA GLY A 363 -17.21 3.78 -11.64
C GLY A 363 -17.38 2.58 -12.55
N PHE A 364 -17.37 1.39 -11.97
CA PHE A 364 -17.63 0.12 -12.65
C PHE A 364 -18.52 -0.75 -11.77
N SER A 365 -19.55 -1.34 -12.37
CA SER A 365 -20.51 -2.19 -11.68
C SER A 365 -20.54 -3.59 -12.26
N HIS A 366 -20.74 -4.57 -11.39
CA HIS A 366 -20.81 -6.00 -11.73
C HIS A 366 -19.56 -6.48 -12.49
N PHE A 367 -18.38 -6.07 -12.02
CA PHE A 367 -17.09 -6.52 -12.51
C PHE A 367 -16.82 -7.96 -12.09
N ASN A 368 -16.47 -8.79 -13.06
CA ASN A 368 -16.13 -10.20 -12.87
C ASN A 368 -14.81 -10.48 -13.58
N ALA A 369 -13.94 -11.29 -12.96
CA ALA A 369 -12.66 -11.67 -13.55
C ALA A 369 -12.25 -13.09 -13.17
N ASP A 370 -11.59 -13.77 -14.10
CA ASP A 370 -10.93 -15.04 -13.91
C ASP A 370 -9.52 -14.92 -14.51
N ILE A 371 -8.51 -14.85 -13.65
CA ILE A 371 -7.12 -14.56 -14.01
C ILE A 371 -6.23 -15.69 -13.49
N PRO A 372 -6.20 -16.85 -14.17
CA PRO A 372 -5.19 -17.87 -13.93
C PRO A 372 -3.84 -17.44 -14.54
N TRP A 373 -2.75 -17.67 -13.80
CA TRP A 373 -1.38 -17.41 -14.20
C TRP A 373 -0.49 -18.59 -13.82
N ASP A 374 0.43 -18.94 -14.72
CA ASP A 374 1.35 -20.06 -14.56
C ASP A 374 2.69 -19.69 -15.19
N TYR A 375 3.79 -20.01 -14.52
CA TYR A 375 5.12 -19.64 -14.98
C TYR A 375 5.56 -20.45 -16.22
N ASP A 376 5.10 -21.69 -16.35
CA ASP A 376 5.56 -22.60 -17.40
C ASP A 376 4.58 -22.69 -18.58
N HIS A 377 3.31 -22.33 -18.36
CA HIS A 377 2.26 -22.48 -19.35
C HIS A 377 1.48 -21.17 -19.59
N PRO A 378 1.27 -20.78 -20.87
CA PRO A 378 0.34 -19.71 -21.18
C PRO A 378 -1.07 -20.02 -20.67
N ARG A 379 -1.77 -18.99 -20.18
CA ARG A 379 -3.13 -19.10 -19.63
C ARG A 379 -4.04 -18.08 -20.27
N GLN A 380 -5.29 -18.49 -20.53
CA GLN A 380 -6.34 -17.59 -20.95
C GLN A 380 -6.95 -16.94 -19.72
N ILE A 381 -7.12 -15.62 -19.77
CA ILE A 381 -7.75 -14.81 -18.73
C ILE A 381 -9.00 -14.16 -19.30
N ALA A 382 -10.01 -13.95 -18.45
CA ALA A 382 -11.24 -13.28 -18.85
C ALA A 382 -11.66 -12.28 -17.79
N MET A 383 -12.16 -11.12 -18.21
CA MET A 383 -12.72 -10.12 -17.31
C MET A 383 -13.82 -9.33 -18.00
N GLY A 384 -14.68 -8.67 -17.22
CA GLY A 384 -15.72 -7.83 -17.78
C GLY A 384 -16.54 -7.12 -16.72
N TYR A 385 -17.28 -6.12 -17.14
CA TYR A 385 -18.21 -5.35 -16.31
C TYR A 385 -19.53 -5.16 -17.06
N GLN A 386 -20.61 -4.95 -16.32
CA GLN A 386 -21.94 -4.74 -16.92
C GLN A 386 -22.19 -3.29 -17.28
N SER A 387 -21.68 -2.35 -16.47
CA SER A 387 -21.77 -0.92 -16.72
C SER A 387 -20.60 -0.19 -16.07
N GLY A 388 -20.30 0.99 -16.57
CA GLY A 388 -19.36 1.89 -15.91
C GLY A 388 -19.45 3.30 -16.45
N HIS A 389 -18.60 4.17 -15.96
CA HIS A 389 -18.40 5.50 -16.53
C HIS A 389 -16.97 5.96 -16.27
N ILE A 390 -16.50 6.83 -17.15
CA ILE A 390 -15.30 7.64 -16.94
C ILE A 390 -15.72 9.08 -17.13
N LEU A 391 -15.51 9.89 -16.09
CA LEU A 391 -16.06 11.24 -15.97
C LEU A 391 -17.58 11.18 -16.24
N LYS A 392 -18.04 11.94 -17.22
CA LYS A 392 -19.45 11.96 -17.64
C LYS A 392 -19.78 11.01 -18.79
N ILE A 393 -18.81 10.23 -19.28
CA ILE A 393 -19.00 9.34 -20.42
C ILE A 393 -19.40 7.95 -19.92
N PRO A 394 -20.61 7.47 -20.22
CA PRO A 394 -21.04 6.12 -19.85
C PRO A 394 -20.33 5.07 -20.71
N LEU A 395 -19.97 3.96 -20.07
CA LEU A 395 -19.39 2.77 -20.68
C LEU A 395 -20.43 1.65 -20.67
N GLY A 396 -20.65 1.05 -21.83
CA GLY A 396 -21.52 -0.12 -21.97
C GLY A 396 -20.85 -1.41 -21.50
N ALA A 397 -21.65 -2.47 -21.34
CA ALA A 397 -21.18 -3.78 -20.93
C ALA A 397 -20.01 -4.25 -21.80
N THR A 398 -18.92 -4.68 -21.16
CA THR A 398 -17.70 -5.10 -21.85
C THR A 398 -17.22 -6.42 -21.29
N ARG A 399 -16.78 -7.30 -22.19
CA ARG A 399 -16.05 -8.52 -21.86
C ARG A 399 -14.75 -8.55 -22.63
N TRP A 400 -13.68 -8.87 -21.93
CA TRP A 400 -12.33 -8.97 -22.46
C TRP A 400 -11.78 -10.38 -22.20
N GLN A 401 -11.03 -10.90 -23.18
CA GLN A 401 -10.24 -12.11 -23.08
C GLN A 401 -8.82 -11.82 -23.56
N ALA A 402 -7.84 -12.38 -22.87
CA ALA A 402 -6.44 -12.25 -23.21
C ALA A 402 -5.68 -13.53 -22.87
N GLU A 403 -4.49 -13.70 -23.44
CA GLU A 403 -3.54 -14.72 -23.03
C GLU A 403 -2.44 -14.07 -22.21
N VAL A 404 -2.18 -14.61 -21.01
CA VAL A 404 -0.99 -14.28 -20.23
C VAL A 404 0.04 -15.39 -20.39
N ASN A 405 1.27 -15.02 -20.72
CA ASN A 405 2.40 -15.93 -20.84
C ASN A 405 3.57 -15.35 -20.03
N ARG A 406 3.81 -15.90 -18.84
CA ARG A 406 4.78 -15.36 -17.87
C ARG A 406 4.52 -13.88 -17.60
N PHE A 407 5.37 -13.00 -18.13
CA PHE A 407 5.30 -11.55 -17.91
C PHE A 407 4.79 -10.81 -19.14
N SER A 408 4.22 -11.50 -20.13
CA SER A 408 3.55 -10.90 -21.27
C SER A 408 2.05 -11.18 -21.27
N ILE A 409 1.29 -10.23 -21.81
CA ILE A 409 -0.15 -10.32 -22.04
C ILE A 409 -0.38 -9.99 -23.50
N THR A 410 -1.16 -10.82 -24.19
CA THR A 410 -1.62 -10.53 -25.56
C THR A 410 -3.13 -10.65 -25.65
N ALA A 411 -3.76 -9.76 -26.43
CA ALA A 411 -5.18 -9.86 -26.72
C ALA A 411 -5.45 -9.54 -28.19
N PRO A 412 -6.21 -10.38 -28.91
CA PRO A 412 -6.41 -10.18 -30.35
C PRO A 412 -7.30 -8.97 -30.65
N ARG A 413 -8.42 -8.84 -29.93
CA ARG A 413 -9.37 -7.73 -30.06
C ARG A 413 -10.18 -7.55 -28.78
N LEU A 414 -10.46 -6.30 -28.42
CA LEU A 414 -11.35 -5.88 -27.36
C LEU A 414 -12.26 -4.78 -27.92
N GLN A 415 -13.56 -4.89 -27.72
CA GLN A 415 -14.51 -3.82 -28.08
C GLN A 415 -15.04 -3.19 -26.81
N LEU A 416 -14.87 -1.88 -26.68
CA LEU A 416 -15.35 -1.07 -25.56
C LEU A 416 -16.56 -0.25 -26.07
N PRO A 417 -17.80 -0.62 -25.75
CA PRO A 417 -18.96 0.19 -26.12
C PRO A 417 -18.94 1.50 -25.36
N ILE A 418 -18.97 2.62 -26.10
CA ILE A 418 -18.93 3.97 -25.55
C ILE A 418 -20.03 4.75 -26.26
N LEU A 419 -20.96 5.32 -25.47
CA LEU A 419 -22.13 6.03 -25.99
C LEU A 419 -22.92 5.15 -26.99
N ASP A 420 -23.15 5.63 -28.21
CA ASP A 420 -23.85 4.95 -29.30
C ASP A 420 -22.92 4.30 -30.33
N GLY A 421 -21.61 4.26 -30.05
CA GLY A 421 -20.58 3.62 -30.86
C GLY A 421 -19.68 2.72 -30.01
N GLY A 422 -18.38 2.76 -30.27
CA GLY A 422 -17.41 1.96 -29.52
C GLY A 422 -15.95 2.20 -29.93
N LEU A 423 -15.04 1.75 -29.08
CA LEU A 423 -13.61 1.73 -29.32
C LEU A 423 -13.18 0.28 -29.52
N ASP A 424 -12.77 -0.05 -30.74
CA ASP A 424 -12.19 -1.33 -31.10
C ASP A 424 -10.68 -1.27 -30.86
N VAL A 425 -10.20 -2.03 -29.88
CA VAL A 425 -8.78 -2.17 -29.54
C VAL A 425 -8.29 -3.49 -30.12
N GLN A 426 -7.19 -3.48 -30.85
CA GLN A 426 -6.66 -4.62 -31.59
C GLN A 426 -5.15 -4.73 -31.40
N ASP A 427 -4.59 -5.92 -31.65
CA ASP A 427 -3.14 -6.15 -31.61
C ASP A 427 -2.55 -5.68 -30.28
N VAL A 428 -3.18 -6.07 -29.16
CA VAL A 428 -2.71 -5.68 -27.83
C VAL A 428 -1.59 -6.63 -27.43
N SER A 429 -0.45 -6.07 -27.10
CA SER A 429 0.66 -6.80 -26.48
C SER A 429 1.31 -5.92 -25.42
N ALA A 430 1.54 -6.48 -24.25
CA ALA A 430 2.34 -5.85 -23.21
C ALA A 430 3.29 -6.89 -22.63
N ALA A 431 4.53 -6.52 -22.32
CA ALA A 431 5.50 -7.40 -21.71
C ALA A 431 6.43 -6.63 -20.77
N TRP A 432 6.84 -7.28 -19.69
CA TRP A 432 7.92 -6.79 -18.83
C TRP A 432 9.25 -7.41 -19.26
N ILE A 433 10.15 -6.61 -19.82
CA ILE A 433 11.45 -7.07 -20.35
C ILE A 433 12.56 -6.23 -19.71
N ASN A 434 13.54 -6.88 -19.09
CA ASN A 434 14.69 -6.21 -18.44
C ASN A 434 14.28 -5.06 -17.50
N GLN A 435 13.26 -5.29 -16.67
CA GLN A 435 12.72 -4.31 -15.72
C GLN A 435 11.99 -3.11 -16.36
N SER A 436 11.73 -3.14 -17.67
CA SER A 436 10.99 -2.10 -18.39
C SER A 436 9.73 -2.67 -19.03
N MET A 437 8.65 -1.91 -18.99
CA MET A 437 7.41 -2.26 -19.68
C MET A 437 7.52 -1.87 -21.15
N VAL A 438 7.22 -2.83 -22.03
CA VAL A 438 7.01 -2.57 -23.45
C VAL A 438 5.58 -2.94 -23.82
N TRP A 439 4.92 -2.14 -24.63
CA TRP A 439 3.59 -2.48 -25.12
C TRP A 439 3.31 -1.90 -26.49
N HIS A 440 2.35 -2.49 -27.18
CA HIS A 440 1.82 -1.98 -28.43
C HIS A 440 0.32 -2.21 -28.55
N VAL A 441 -0.36 -1.32 -29.28
CA VAL A 441 -1.82 -1.37 -29.47
C VAL A 441 -2.23 -0.65 -30.74
N LYS A 442 -3.30 -1.13 -31.39
CA LYS A 442 -4.04 -0.44 -32.45
C LYS A 442 -5.44 -0.14 -31.97
N MET A 443 -6.03 0.97 -32.39
CA MET A 443 -7.38 1.33 -32.00
C MET A 443 -8.19 1.92 -33.16
N ASP A 444 -9.46 1.57 -33.23
CA ASP A 444 -10.43 2.15 -34.16
C ASP A 444 -11.63 2.69 -33.37
N LEU A 445 -11.93 3.96 -33.58
CA LEU A 445 -13.11 4.60 -33.04
C LEU A 445 -14.27 4.40 -34.02
N GLN A 446 -15.21 3.53 -33.65
CA GLN A 446 -16.48 3.40 -34.36
C GLN A 446 -17.24 4.73 -34.31
N PRO A 447 -18.09 5.04 -35.30
CA PRO A 447 -18.83 6.28 -35.33
C PRO A 447 -19.62 6.52 -34.03
N ILE A 448 -19.29 7.60 -33.32
CA ILE A 448 -20.01 8.11 -32.15
C ILE A 448 -20.80 9.34 -32.57
N SER A 449 -22.07 9.43 -32.18
CA SER A 449 -22.87 10.62 -32.43
C SER A 449 -22.38 11.80 -31.61
N MET A 450 -22.15 12.93 -32.27
CA MET A 450 -21.82 14.17 -31.59
C MET A 450 -22.99 14.68 -30.73
N THR A 451 -24.22 14.27 -31.03
CA THR A 451 -25.39 14.55 -30.19
C THR A 451 -25.25 13.82 -28.85
N SER A 452 -24.93 12.52 -28.88
CA SER A 452 -24.74 11.69 -27.68
C SER A 452 -23.55 12.19 -26.85
N PHE A 453 -22.44 12.49 -27.52
CA PHE A 453 -21.23 13.04 -26.89
C PHE A 453 -21.46 14.40 -26.23
N SER A 454 -22.08 15.36 -26.94
CA SER A 454 -22.38 16.68 -26.37
C SER A 454 -23.34 16.59 -25.19
N GLN A 455 -24.37 15.75 -25.29
CA GLN A 455 -25.33 15.53 -24.19
C GLN A 455 -24.64 14.96 -22.95
N ALA A 456 -23.78 13.95 -23.09
CA ALA A 456 -23.05 13.35 -21.98
C ALA A 456 -22.15 14.38 -21.26
N LEU A 457 -21.48 15.26 -22.01
CA LEU A 457 -20.62 16.29 -21.42
C LEU A 457 -21.39 17.49 -20.85
N GLY A 458 -22.66 17.67 -21.24
CA GLY A 458 -23.46 18.86 -20.95
C GLY A 458 -23.08 20.05 -21.83
N TRP A 459 -22.62 19.79 -23.05
CA TRP A 459 -22.29 20.80 -24.06
C TRP A 459 -23.50 21.11 -24.95
N PRO A 460 -23.51 22.25 -25.67
CA PRO A 460 -24.52 22.53 -26.69
C PRO A 460 -24.61 21.38 -27.71
N THR A 461 -25.83 21.07 -28.15
CA THR A 461 -26.08 19.93 -29.04
C THR A 461 -25.29 20.06 -30.34
N MET A 462 -24.34 19.15 -30.53
CA MET A 462 -23.58 19.00 -31.76
C MET A 462 -24.23 17.96 -32.68
N ARG A 463 -24.15 18.17 -33.99
CA ARG A 463 -24.61 17.19 -34.99
C ARG A 463 -23.44 16.53 -35.69
N GLY A 464 -23.72 15.43 -36.38
CA GLY A 464 -22.73 14.63 -37.09
C GLY A 464 -22.17 13.52 -36.21
N GLN A 465 -21.09 12.92 -36.68
CA GLN A 465 -20.42 11.80 -36.01
C GLN A 465 -18.91 12.04 -35.98
N ILE A 466 -18.26 11.43 -34.99
CA ILE A 466 -16.82 11.29 -34.93
C ILE A 466 -16.46 9.81 -35.07
N SER A 467 -15.53 9.51 -35.97
CA SER A 467 -14.96 8.17 -36.15
C SER A 467 -13.50 8.32 -36.52
N GLY A 468 -12.68 7.29 -36.32
CA GLY A 468 -11.29 7.37 -36.76
C GLY A 468 -10.48 6.14 -36.48
N THR A 469 -9.25 6.14 -37.01
CA THR A 469 -8.29 5.06 -36.83
C THR A 469 -7.05 5.63 -36.18
N ILE A 470 -6.59 4.94 -35.14
CA ILE A 470 -5.33 5.17 -34.45
C ILE A 470 -4.43 3.98 -34.85
N PRO A 471 -3.38 4.23 -35.64
CA PRO A 471 -2.49 3.16 -36.09
C PRO A 471 -1.67 2.62 -34.92
N LEU A 472 -0.68 1.79 -35.20
CA LEU A 472 0.09 1.09 -34.16
C LEU A 472 0.82 2.11 -33.26
N VAL A 473 0.41 2.16 -31.99
CA VAL A 473 1.08 2.91 -30.93
C VAL A 473 1.97 1.94 -30.17
N THR A 474 3.23 2.29 -29.97
CA THR A 474 4.18 1.50 -29.19
C THR A 474 4.73 2.32 -28.04
N TYR A 475 5.02 1.65 -26.94
CA TYR A 475 5.78 2.21 -25.83
C TYR A 475 6.96 1.30 -25.50
N ALA A 476 8.15 1.89 -25.47
CA ALA A 476 9.36 1.22 -25.04
C ALA A 476 10.38 2.27 -24.59
N ASN A 477 11.22 1.94 -23.60
CA ASN A 477 12.29 2.83 -23.14
C ASN A 477 11.80 4.24 -22.74
N HIS A 478 10.66 4.32 -22.07
CA HIS A 478 10.00 5.58 -21.68
C HIS A 478 9.53 6.46 -22.86
N GLU A 479 9.48 5.93 -24.08
CA GLU A 479 9.07 6.66 -25.27
C GLU A 479 7.79 6.03 -25.86
N LEU A 480 6.79 6.87 -26.14
CA LEU A 480 5.57 6.49 -26.85
C LEU A 480 5.65 7.01 -28.29
N ARG A 481 5.48 6.12 -29.27
CA ARG A 481 5.50 6.45 -30.70
C ARG A 481 4.27 5.92 -31.40
N MET A 482 3.84 6.65 -32.42
CA MET A 482 2.80 6.21 -33.34
C MET A 482 3.40 5.91 -34.71
N MET A 483 3.18 4.70 -35.22
CA MET A 483 3.62 4.28 -36.54
C MET A 483 2.53 4.46 -37.57
N GLY A 484 2.61 5.55 -38.34
CA GLY A 484 1.61 5.97 -39.31
C GLY A 484 0.80 7.17 -38.82
N ASP A 485 -0.23 7.54 -39.57
CA ASP A 485 -1.02 8.74 -39.28
C ASP A 485 -2.37 8.36 -38.66
N MET A 486 -2.71 9.02 -37.56
CA MET A 486 -4.04 8.96 -36.98
C MET A 486 -4.99 9.83 -37.80
N GLN A 487 -6.18 9.32 -38.09
CA GLN A 487 -7.16 10.03 -38.90
C GLN A 487 -8.55 9.95 -38.26
N PHE A 488 -9.19 11.10 -38.09
CA PHE A 488 -10.57 11.21 -37.66
C PHE A 488 -11.41 11.89 -38.72
N LYS A 489 -12.64 11.40 -38.89
CA LYS A 489 -13.69 12.09 -39.63
C LYS A 489 -14.54 12.85 -38.61
N LEU A 490 -14.66 14.16 -38.78
CA LEU A 490 -15.41 15.05 -37.90
C LEU A 490 -15.99 16.22 -38.71
N PHE A 491 -17.25 16.61 -38.44
CA PHE A 491 -17.97 17.70 -39.14
C PHE A 491 -17.86 17.62 -40.67
N ASN A 492 -18.07 16.42 -41.23
CA ASN A 492 -17.97 16.13 -42.67
C ASN A 492 -16.61 16.44 -43.33
N GLY A 493 -15.55 16.61 -42.54
CA GLY A 493 -14.17 16.68 -43.03
C GLY A 493 -13.25 15.71 -42.30
N MET A 494 -11.95 15.87 -42.51
CA MET A 494 -10.91 14.99 -41.99
C MET A 494 -9.94 15.77 -41.10
N VAL A 495 -9.61 15.21 -39.94
CA VAL A 495 -8.57 15.68 -39.04
C VAL A 495 -7.52 14.58 -38.94
N GLY A 496 -6.28 14.88 -39.34
CA GLY A 496 -5.15 13.97 -39.26
C GLY A 496 -4.14 14.40 -38.21
N MET A 497 -3.47 13.44 -37.57
CA MET A 497 -2.29 13.68 -36.74
C MET A 497 -1.17 12.74 -37.20
N SER A 498 0.02 13.28 -37.44
CA SER A 498 1.22 12.53 -37.84
C SER A 498 2.37 12.80 -36.88
N ASP A 499 3.39 11.96 -36.95
CA ASP A 499 4.65 12.12 -36.22
C ASP A 499 4.47 12.29 -34.70
N LEU A 500 3.48 11.59 -34.12
CA LEU A 500 3.25 11.58 -32.68
C LEU A 500 4.37 10.81 -31.99
N ASP A 501 5.10 11.54 -31.16
CA ASP A 501 6.17 11.06 -30.30
C ASP A 501 6.04 11.72 -28.93
N ILE A 502 6.10 10.93 -27.86
CA ILE A 502 6.04 11.43 -26.48
C ILE A 502 7.18 10.81 -25.69
N ASP A 503 8.09 11.67 -25.23
CA ASP A 503 9.18 11.34 -24.32
C ASP A 503 8.70 11.46 -22.87
N ASP A 504 8.87 10.38 -22.11
CA ASP A 504 8.55 10.22 -20.70
C ASP A 504 7.11 10.64 -20.34
N PRO A 505 6.06 9.97 -20.91
CA PRO A 505 4.66 10.38 -20.77
C PRO A 505 4.14 10.41 -19.33
N LEU A 506 4.75 9.63 -18.43
CA LEU A 506 4.43 9.54 -17.00
C LEU A 506 5.51 10.18 -16.10
N GLY A 507 6.52 10.81 -16.71
CA GLY A 507 7.60 11.48 -15.99
C GLY A 507 7.21 12.84 -15.44
N ALA A 508 8.17 13.49 -14.77
CA ALA A 508 7.96 14.81 -14.20
C ALA A 508 7.81 15.92 -15.26
N VAL A 509 8.41 15.75 -16.45
CA VAL A 509 8.42 16.75 -17.53
C VAL A 509 8.22 16.06 -18.89
N PRO A 510 7.01 15.57 -19.19
CA PRO A 510 6.71 14.92 -20.47
C PRO A 510 6.91 15.88 -21.64
N LYS A 511 7.42 15.38 -22.76
CA LYS A 511 7.59 16.16 -24.00
C LYS A 511 6.83 15.49 -25.12
N LEU A 512 6.04 16.25 -25.85
CA LEU A 512 5.28 15.75 -27.00
C LEU A 512 5.73 16.45 -28.28
N HIS A 513 5.86 15.70 -29.35
CA HIS A 513 5.96 16.19 -30.72
C HIS A 513 4.82 15.62 -31.58
N ALA A 514 4.21 16.46 -32.42
CA ALA A 514 3.20 16.02 -33.39
C ALA A 514 2.98 17.07 -34.50
N ASN A 515 2.34 16.64 -35.58
CA ASN A 515 1.76 17.51 -36.60
C ASN A 515 0.26 17.24 -36.72
N PHE A 516 -0.54 18.28 -36.98
CA PHE A 516 -1.99 18.16 -37.21
C PHE A 516 -2.38 18.74 -38.56
N THR A 517 -3.36 18.11 -39.20
CA THR A 517 -3.97 18.60 -40.44
C THR A 517 -5.49 18.55 -40.31
N MET A 518 -6.17 19.53 -40.89
CA MET A 518 -7.61 19.63 -40.99
C MET A 518 -7.97 19.93 -42.43
N ARG A 519 -8.87 19.15 -43.03
CA ARG A 519 -9.27 19.29 -44.43
C ARG A 519 -10.79 19.19 -44.57
N GLU A 520 -11.34 20.07 -45.40
CA GLU A 520 -12.75 20.10 -45.77
C GLU A 520 -13.76 20.12 -44.60
N ILE A 521 -13.35 20.69 -43.46
CA ILE A 521 -14.21 20.74 -42.27
C ILE A 521 -15.38 21.71 -42.54
N ASP A 522 -16.61 21.31 -42.24
CA ASP A 522 -17.78 22.14 -42.52
C ASP A 522 -17.93 23.30 -41.52
N LEU A 523 -17.75 24.54 -41.98
CA LEU A 523 -17.87 25.73 -41.13
C LEU A 523 -19.30 25.93 -40.62
N GLY A 524 -20.31 25.50 -41.36
CA GLY A 524 -21.70 25.62 -40.96
C GLY A 524 -22.01 24.78 -39.73
N GLU A 525 -21.46 23.56 -39.66
CA GLU A 525 -21.63 22.66 -38.51
C GLU A 525 -20.84 23.12 -37.28
N ILE A 526 -19.60 23.58 -37.45
CA ILE A 526 -18.79 24.12 -36.33
C ILE A 526 -19.46 25.34 -35.72
N THR A 527 -19.83 26.32 -36.55
CA THR A 527 -20.23 27.65 -36.07
C THR A 527 -21.62 27.66 -35.45
N ARG A 528 -22.48 26.71 -35.85
CA ARG A 528 -23.79 26.46 -35.21
C ARG A 528 -23.64 25.91 -33.78
N THR A 529 -22.61 25.12 -33.52
CA THR A 529 -22.39 24.46 -32.22
C THR A 529 -22.17 25.46 -31.07
N PHE A 530 -21.41 26.53 -31.31
CA PHE A 530 -20.96 27.45 -30.26
C PHE A 530 -21.67 28.80 -30.26
N ASN A 531 -22.84 28.92 -30.92
CA ASN A 531 -23.52 30.21 -31.12
C ASN A 531 -22.57 31.31 -31.64
N PHE A 532 -21.57 30.94 -32.45
CA PHE A 532 -20.56 31.86 -32.98
C PHE A 532 -21.14 32.80 -34.06
N GLY A 533 -22.37 32.53 -34.53
CA GLY A 533 -22.95 33.10 -35.75
C GLY A 533 -22.73 32.16 -36.93
N SER A 534 -23.52 32.23 -38.00
CA SER A 534 -23.34 31.37 -39.16
C SER A 534 -22.14 31.79 -40.02
N ILE A 535 -21.33 30.81 -40.43
CA ILE A 535 -20.33 30.91 -41.50
C ILE A 535 -20.52 29.72 -42.42
N SER A 536 -20.75 29.94 -43.72
CA SER A 536 -20.79 28.87 -44.72
C SER A 536 -19.46 28.74 -45.44
N GLY A 537 -19.09 27.52 -45.82
CA GLY A 537 -17.85 27.20 -46.51
C GLY A 537 -17.15 26.00 -45.89
N LYS A 538 -15.95 25.68 -46.39
CA LYS A 538 -15.08 24.63 -45.85
C LYS A 538 -13.84 25.24 -45.20
N LEU A 539 -13.36 24.63 -44.13
CA LEU A 539 -12.18 25.03 -43.37
C LEU A 539 -11.05 24.02 -43.57
N GLU A 540 -9.85 24.55 -43.71
CA GLU A 540 -8.59 23.82 -43.70
C GLU A 540 -7.69 24.39 -42.62
N GLY A 541 -6.79 23.57 -42.08
CA GLY A 541 -5.77 24.06 -41.18
C GLY A 541 -4.64 23.07 -40.99
N ASP A 542 -3.52 23.59 -40.49
CA ASP A 542 -2.30 22.84 -40.25
C ASP A 542 -1.69 23.34 -38.95
N ILE A 543 -1.25 22.42 -38.09
CA ILE A 543 -0.35 22.72 -36.97
C ILE A 543 0.91 21.92 -37.22
N LYS A 544 2.00 22.60 -37.56
CA LYS A 544 3.29 21.97 -37.82
C LYS A 544 4.22 22.13 -36.63
N HIS A 545 5.09 21.15 -36.41
CA HIS A 545 6.13 21.16 -35.40
C HIS A 545 5.59 21.47 -34.00
N LEU A 546 4.43 20.91 -33.63
CA LEU A 546 3.89 21.11 -32.30
C LEU A 546 4.86 20.49 -31.30
N ARG A 547 5.29 21.28 -30.32
CA ARG A 547 6.07 20.82 -29.19
C ARG A 547 5.37 21.21 -27.90
N LEU A 548 5.09 20.22 -27.06
CA LEU A 548 4.64 20.44 -25.69
C LEU A 548 5.76 20.11 -24.71
N GLN A 549 5.84 20.87 -23.62
CA GLN A 549 6.65 20.54 -22.45
C GLN A 549 5.76 20.63 -21.21
N ASN A 550 5.74 19.58 -20.40
CA ASN A 550 4.85 19.48 -19.24
C ASN A 550 3.39 19.81 -19.63
N TRP A 551 2.93 19.23 -20.74
CA TRP A 551 1.60 19.43 -21.35
C TRP A 551 1.25 20.88 -21.73
N LYS A 552 2.25 21.78 -21.83
CA LYS A 552 2.08 23.17 -22.28
C LYS A 552 2.73 23.37 -23.66
N PRO A 553 2.04 24.00 -24.63
CA PRO A 553 2.65 24.35 -25.91
C PRO A 553 3.82 25.31 -25.75
N VAL A 554 4.96 25.00 -26.38
CA VAL A 554 6.16 25.86 -26.37
C VAL A 554 6.63 26.23 -27.78
N SER A 555 6.20 25.50 -28.80
CA SER A 555 6.48 25.79 -30.21
C SER A 555 5.43 25.16 -31.09
N MET A 556 4.99 25.88 -32.12
CA MET A 556 4.19 25.35 -33.24
C MET A 556 4.06 26.39 -34.34
N ASP A 557 3.76 25.95 -35.55
CA ASP A 557 3.31 26.80 -36.65
C ASP A 557 1.87 26.42 -37.00
N ALA A 558 0.90 27.15 -36.44
CA ALA A 558 -0.52 26.90 -36.65
C ALA A 558 -1.08 27.84 -37.73
N SER A 559 -1.91 27.30 -38.62
CA SER A 559 -2.68 28.10 -39.57
C SER A 559 -4.05 27.47 -39.80
N VAL A 560 -5.06 28.31 -39.95
CA VAL A 560 -6.43 27.92 -40.26
C VAL A 560 -6.96 28.88 -41.31
N ARG A 561 -7.62 28.37 -42.36
CA ARG A 561 -8.17 29.18 -43.43
C ARG A 561 -9.36 28.49 -44.10
N THR A 562 -10.22 29.27 -44.73
CA THR A 562 -11.27 28.71 -45.58
C THR A 562 -10.66 28.09 -46.83
N ALA A 563 -11.11 26.90 -47.20
CA ALA A 563 -10.71 26.20 -48.41
C ALA A 563 -11.03 27.01 -49.68
N ASP A 564 -10.24 26.77 -50.72
CA ASP A 564 -10.55 27.24 -52.07
C ASP A 564 -11.55 26.28 -52.73
N GLY A 565 -12.46 26.79 -53.56
CA GLY A 565 -13.48 25.98 -54.22
C GLY A 565 -14.83 26.70 -54.39
N PRO A 566 -15.77 26.11 -55.16
CA PRO A 566 -17.07 26.69 -55.48
C PRO A 566 -18.09 26.50 -54.34
N PHE A 567 -17.69 26.77 -53.10
CA PHE A 567 -18.57 26.69 -51.93
C PHE A 567 -19.31 28.02 -51.72
N GLU A 568 -20.51 27.95 -51.14
CA GLU A 568 -21.16 29.15 -50.62
C GLU A 568 -20.29 29.73 -49.49
N LYS A 569 -19.90 31.00 -49.61
CA LYS A 569 -19.02 31.71 -48.67
C LYS A 569 -19.72 32.94 -48.13
N LYS A 570 -20.50 32.74 -47.08
CA LYS A 570 -21.24 33.80 -46.37
C LYS A 570 -20.89 33.80 -44.89
N ILE A 571 -20.91 34.98 -44.29
CA ILE A 571 -20.66 35.19 -42.88
C ILE A 571 -21.74 36.10 -42.27
N SER A 572 -22.31 35.71 -41.15
CA SER A 572 -23.29 36.53 -40.42
C SER A 572 -22.63 37.68 -39.65
N GLN A 573 -23.40 38.72 -39.36
CA GLN A 573 -22.95 39.83 -38.51
C GLN A 573 -22.35 39.35 -37.18
N ARG A 574 -23.02 38.42 -36.49
CA ARG A 574 -22.55 37.87 -35.21
C ARG A 574 -21.19 37.19 -35.33
N ALA A 575 -20.96 36.46 -36.43
CA ALA A 575 -19.67 35.84 -36.70
C ALA A 575 -18.57 36.88 -36.97
N VAL A 576 -18.88 37.97 -37.68
CA VAL A 576 -17.95 39.10 -37.87
C VAL A 576 -17.57 39.71 -36.53
N GLU A 577 -18.55 39.97 -35.65
CA GLU A 577 -18.33 40.54 -34.32
C GLU A 577 -17.45 39.62 -33.46
N ASN A 578 -17.73 38.31 -33.46
CA ASN A 578 -16.94 37.31 -32.72
C ASN A 578 -15.50 37.18 -33.27
N ILE A 579 -15.29 37.16 -34.59
CA ILE A 579 -13.94 37.16 -35.18
C ILE A 579 -13.19 38.45 -34.84
N THR A 580 -13.90 39.58 -34.86
CA THR A 580 -13.31 40.88 -34.50
C THR A 580 -12.83 40.88 -33.04
N ALA A 581 -13.60 40.27 -32.13
CA ALA A 581 -13.21 40.11 -30.72
C ALA A 581 -11.96 39.23 -30.52
N LEU A 582 -11.71 38.26 -31.41
CA LEU A 582 -10.47 37.47 -31.41
C LEU A 582 -9.24 38.30 -31.82
N GLY A 583 -9.43 39.31 -32.68
CA GLY A 583 -8.38 40.17 -33.22
C GLY A 583 -7.69 41.11 -32.23
N GLY A 584 -8.26 41.34 -31.03
CA GLY A 584 -7.65 42.08 -29.92
C GLY A 584 -8.26 43.44 -29.59
N GLU A 585 -7.69 44.12 -28.59
CA GLU A 585 -8.12 45.48 -28.24
C GLU A 585 -7.78 46.43 -29.41
N GLY A 586 -8.80 47.10 -29.97
CA GLY A 586 -8.66 48.01 -31.10
C GLY A 586 -9.28 47.52 -32.42
N THR A 587 -9.44 46.21 -32.64
CA THR A 587 -10.14 45.69 -33.83
C THR A 587 -11.65 45.94 -33.76
N ALA A 588 -12.23 45.87 -32.56
CA ALA A 588 -13.65 46.16 -32.32
C ALA A 588 -14.05 47.62 -32.59
N ALA A 589 -13.09 48.56 -32.60
CA ALA A 589 -13.34 49.98 -32.82
C ALA A 589 -13.47 50.36 -34.31
N ALA A 590 -12.98 49.52 -35.23
CA ALA A 590 -12.92 49.81 -36.67
C ALA A 590 -14.13 49.33 -37.48
N LEU A 591 -15.09 48.62 -36.86
CA LEU A 591 -16.26 48.10 -37.57
C LEU A 591 -17.30 49.21 -37.80
N GLN A 592 -17.57 49.55 -39.06
CA GLN A 592 -18.55 50.59 -39.44
C GLN A 592 -19.96 50.23 -38.91
N ARG A 593 -20.35 50.87 -37.79
CA ARG A 593 -21.63 50.65 -37.08
C ARG A 593 -22.89 50.90 -37.94
N THR A 594 -22.76 51.64 -39.04
CA THR A 594 -23.89 52.04 -39.91
C THR A 594 -24.29 50.93 -40.90
N PHE A 595 -23.36 50.06 -41.31
CA PHE A 595 -23.59 49.07 -42.39
C PHE A 595 -24.25 47.77 -41.89
N LEU A 596 -24.05 47.43 -40.62
CA LEU A 596 -24.53 46.19 -40.01
C LEU A 596 -26.05 46.13 -39.78
N ARG A 597 -26.75 47.28 -39.79
CA ARG A 597 -28.21 47.33 -39.54
C ARG A 597 -29.07 46.86 -40.72
N PHE A 598 -28.52 46.78 -41.93
CA PHE A 598 -29.29 46.52 -43.15
C PHE A 598 -29.11 45.10 -43.72
N PHE A 599 -28.02 44.41 -43.38
CA PHE A 599 -27.68 43.10 -43.96
C PHE A 599 -27.38 42.08 -42.86
N LYS A 600 -28.05 40.92 -42.92
CA LYS A 600 -27.88 39.83 -41.95
C LYS A 600 -26.67 38.94 -42.27
N GLU A 601 -26.25 38.90 -43.52
CA GLU A 601 -25.14 38.08 -44.04
C GLU A 601 -24.29 38.87 -45.04
N PHE A 602 -22.99 38.59 -45.07
CA PHE A 602 -21.98 39.22 -45.93
C PHE A 602 -21.26 38.14 -46.75
N GLY A 603 -20.92 38.44 -48.00
CA GLY A 603 -20.05 37.58 -48.81
C GLY A 603 -18.58 37.74 -48.44
N TYR A 604 -17.84 36.64 -48.42
CA TYR A 604 -16.39 36.66 -48.18
C TYR A 604 -15.60 35.87 -49.24
N GLU A 605 -14.36 36.26 -49.48
CA GLU A 605 -13.41 35.59 -50.37
C GLU A 605 -12.63 34.51 -49.60
N LYS A 606 -11.94 34.94 -48.54
CA LYS A 606 -11.16 34.10 -47.64
C LYS A 606 -11.28 34.57 -46.19
N ILE A 607 -11.28 33.61 -45.28
CA ILE A 607 -11.09 33.83 -43.83
C ILE A 607 -9.86 33.03 -43.44
N GLY A 608 -9.00 33.56 -42.57
CA GLY A 608 -7.86 32.82 -42.06
C GLY A 608 -7.10 33.52 -40.96
N LEU A 609 -6.44 32.70 -40.15
CA LEU A 609 -5.64 33.10 -39.01
C LEU A 609 -4.41 32.19 -38.91
N SER A 610 -3.28 32.73 -38.52
CA SER A 610 -2.08 31.95 -38.23
C SER A 610 -1.42 32.38 -36.92
N CYS A 611 -0.67 31.46 -36.33
CA CYS A 611 0.08 31.63 -35.10
C CYS A 611 1.41 30.88 -35.22
N GLU A 612 2.51 31.61 -35.27
CA GLU A 612 3.85 31.05 -35.07
C GLU A 612 4.21 31.21 -33.58
N LEU A 613 4.06 30.13 -32.81
CA LEU A 613 4.34 30.11 -31.38
C LEU A 613 5.83 29.84 -31.14
N ARG A 614 6.48 30.71 -30.36
CA ARG A 614 7.84 30.50 -29.83
C ARG A 614 7.84 30.88 -28.35
N GLY A 615 8.00 29.89 -27.48
CA GLY A 615 7.80 30.05 -26.04
C GLY A 615 6.34 30.37 -25.73
N ASP A 616 6.08 31.53 -25.10
CA ASP A 616 4.73 32.02 -24.80
C ASP A 616 4.24 33.06 -25.82
N ILE A 617 5.05 33.44 -26.82
CA ILE A 617 4.69 34.49 -27.78
C ILE A 617 4.21 33.84 -29.07
N CYS A 618 2.98 34.16 -29.44
CA CYS A 618 2.38 33.82 -30.72
C CYS A 618 2.49 35.02 -31.67
N LYS A 619 3.21 34.85 -32.78
CA LYS A 619 3.19 35.79 -33.89
C LYS A 619 1.95 35.53 -34.75
N MET A 620 0.96 36.40 -34.61
CA MET A 620 -0.32 36.35 -35.30
C MET A 620 -0.20 36.79 -36.76
N GLY A 621 -0.95 36.12 -37.63
CA GLY A 621 -1.13 36.49 -39.03
C GLY A 621 -2.53 36.16 -39.54
N GLY A 622 -2.80 36.50 -40.78
CA GLY A 622 -4.09 36.29 -41.44
C GLY A 622 -3.94 35.85 -42.89
N VAL A 623 -4.95 36.09 -43.70
CA VAL A 623 -4.94 35.73 -45.14
C VAL A 623 -4.01 36.61 -45.96
N GLU A 624 -3.80 37.86 -45.55
CA GLU A 624 -2.92 38.83 -46.21
C GLU A 624 -2.20 39.71 -45.15
N PRO A 625 -0.90 40.00 -45.32
CA PRO A 625 -0.18 40.93 -44.45
C PRO A 625 -0.51 42.39 -44.76
N LEU A 626 -0.54 43.24 -43.73
CA LEU A 626 -0.63 44.71 -43.84
C LEU A 626 0.60 45.34 -43.15
N PRO A 627 1.00 46.58 -43.50
CA PRO A 627 2.12 47.26 -42.84
C PRO A 627 2.00 47.28 -41.31
N ASP A 628 0.80 47.53 -40.79
CA ASP A 628 0.49 47.63 -39.35
C ASP A 628 -0.42 46.49 -38.86
N GLY A 629 -0.49 45.35 -39.56
CA GLY A 629 -1.42 44.29 -39.19
C GLY A 629 -1.54 43.14 -40.19
N PHE A 630 -2.73 42.55 -40.24
CA PHE A 630 -3.08 41.48 -41.18
C PHE A 630 -4.60 41.43 -41.40
N VAL A 631 -5.03 40.90 -42.54
CA VAL A 631 -6.44 40.70 -42.86
C VAL A 631 -6.87 39.33 -42.34
N ILE A 632 -7.91 39.26 -41.51
CA ILE A 632 -8.49 38.00 -41.01
C ILE A 632 -9.63 37.55 -41.91
N VAL A 633 -10.51 38.48 -42.29
CA VAL A 633 -11.64 38.25 -43.22
C VAL A 633 -11.48 39.19 -44.39
N LYS A 634 -11.36 38.63 -45.60
CA LYS A 634 -11.39 39.37 -46.86
C LYS A 634 -12.77 39.24 -47.47
N GLY A 635 -13.50 40.34 -47.57
CA GLY A 635 -14.85 40.41 -48.12
C GLY A 635 -14.90 40.21 -49.63
N LYS A 636 -16.05 39.73 -50.15
CA LYS A 636 -16.29 39.57 -51.59
C LYS A 636 -17.71 40.01 -51.99
N GLY A 637 -17.82 40.80 -53.04
CA GLY A 637 -19.11 41.26 -53.58
C GLY A 637 -19.78 42.34 -52.71
N ALA A 638 -21.09 42.52 -52.89
CA ALA A 638 -21.90 43.45 -52.10
C ALA A 638 -23.16 42.72 -51.58
N PRO A 639 -23.42 42.72 -50.25
CA PRO A 639 -22.63 43.33 -49.18
C PRO A 639 -21.40 42.48 -48.80
N SER A 640 -20.27 43.12 -48.49
CA SER A 640 -19.05 42.46 -48.00
C SER A 640 -18.47 43.19 -46.79
N VAL A 641 -17.61 42.50 -46.04
CA VAL A 641 -16.98 43.03 -44.82
C VAL A 641 -15.53 42.56 -44.73
N ASN A 642 -14.64 43.49 -44.36
CA ASN A 642 -13.24 43.18 -44.07
C ASN A 642 -13.01 43.25 -42.57
N VAL A 643 -12.27 42.29 -42.01
CA VAL A 643 -11.86 42.28 -40.60
C VAL A 643 -10.34 42.21 -40.56
N ASN A 644 -9.72 43.21 -39.93
CA ASN A 644 -8.27 43.31 -39.79
C ASN A 644 -7.86 43.05 -38.34
N GLY A 645 -6.70 42.44 -38.15
CA GLY A 645 -6.01 42.32 -36.87
C GLY A 645 -4.79 43.26 -36.84
N TYR A 646 -4.59 43.97 -35.74
CA TYR A 646 -3.46 44.90 -35.56
C TYR A 646 -2.41 44.38 -34.57
N THR A 647 -2.77 43.45 -33.69
CA THR A 647 -1.83 42.89 -32.71
C THR A 647 -1.10 41.69 -33.30
N GLN A 648 0.15 41.88 -33.72
CA GLN A 648 0.98 40.83 -34.31
C GLN A 648 1.66 39.91 -33.29
N TYR A 649 1.93 40.37 -32.07
CA TYR A 649 2.58 39.56 -31.03
C TYR A 649 1.69 39.51 -29.80
N VAL A 650 1.24 38.30 -29.44
CA VAL A 650 0.27 38.10 -28.36
C VAL A 650 0.75 36.92 -27.50
N SER A 651 0.58 37.00 -26.18
CA SER A 651 0.87 35.84 -25.33
C SER A 651 -0.09 34.71 -25.66
N TRP A 652 0.36 33.45 -25.60
CA TRP A 652 -0.50 32.29 -25.84
C TRP A 652 -1.65 32.23 -24.85
N LYS A 653 -1.39 32.62 -23.59
CA LYS A 653 -2.40 32.79 -22.56
C LYS A 653 -3.51 33.76 -22.97
N ASP A 654 -3.16 34.91 -23.57
CA ASP A 654 -4.15 35.88 -24.03
C ASP A 654 -4.93 35.36 -25.24
N VAL A 655 -4.30 34.62 -26.15
CA VAL A 655 -5.00 33.96 -27.27
C VAL A 655 -6.07 33.00 -26.74
N LEU A 656 -5.70 32.12 -25.81
CA LEU A 656 -6.63 31.18 -25.18
C LEU A 656 -7.74 31.91 -24.41
N GLY A 657 -7.40 32.96 -23.65
CA GLY A 657 -8.39 33.76 -22.92
C GLY A 657 -9.38 34.47 -23.86
N ARG A 658 -8.94 34.90 -25.05
CA ARG A 658 -9.83 35.46 -26.08
C ARG A 658 -10.77 34.40 -26.64
N MET A 659 -10.26 33.21 -26.96
CA MET A 659 -11.09 32.10 -27.45
C MET A 659 -12.14 31.68 -26.42
N GLN A 660 -11.72 31.49 -25.15
CA GLN A 660 -12.61 31.13 -24.04
C GLN A 660 -13.74 32.14 -23.85
N ARG A 661 -13.44 33.45 -23.87
CA ARG A 661 -14.48 34.48 -23.75
C ARG A 661 -15.52 34.41 -24.86
N VAL A 662 -15.09 34.17 -26.10
CA VAL A 662 -15.99 34.06 -27.25
C VAL A 662 -16.82 32.77 -27.19
N THR A 663 -16.33 31.69 -26.61
CA THR A 663 -17.12 30.45 -26.42
C THR A 663 -18.04 30.50 -25.21
N ASP A 664 -17.60 31.05 -24.07
CA ASP A 664 -18.34 31.08 -22.80
C ASP A 664 -19.44 32.14 -22.78
N SER A 665 -19.23 33.31 -23.39
CA SER A 665 -20.29 34.33 -23.49
C SER A 665 -21.48 33.84 -24.33
N ASN A 666 -21.25 32.82 -25.16
CA ASN A 666 -22.20 32.28 -26.12
C ASN A 666 -22.87 30.98 -25.64
N SER A 667 -22.49 30.45 -24.47
CA SER A 667 -23.06 29.24 -23.85
C SER A 667 -24.20 29.52 -22.85
N LYS A 668 -24.41 30.78 -22.45
CA LYS A 668 -25.60 31.18 -21.68
C LYS A 668 -26.80 31.28 -22.62
N ILE A 669 -27.82 30.46 -22.36
CA ILE A 669 -29.14 30.53 -23.00
C ILE A 669 -29.67 31.97 -22.83
N ILE A 670 -29.87 32.68 -23.93
CA ILE A 670 -30.74 33.85 -23.94
C ILE A 670 -32.15 33.27 -23.90
N ILE A 671 -32.78 33.36 -22.72
CA ILE A 671 -34.22 33.15 -22.59
C ILE A 671 -34.84 34.40 -23.22
N ASP A 672 -35.43 34.25 -24.41
CA ASP A 672 -36.41 35.23 -24.91
C ASP A 672 -37.74 35.06 -24.17
#